data_AF-A0A2H0LI91-F1
#
_entry.id   AF-A0A2H0LI91-F1
#
_cell.length_a   1.000
_cell.length_b   1.000
_cell.length_c   1.000
_cell.angle_alpha   90.00
_cell.angle_beta   90.00
_cell.angle_gamma   90.00
#
_symmetry.space_group_name_H-M   'P 1'
#
loop_
_entity.id
_entity.type
_entity.pdbx_description
1 polymer ?
#
loop_
_entity_poly.entity_id
_entity_poly.type
_entity_poly.pdbx_seq_one_letter_code
_entity_poly.pdbx_strand_id
1 'polypeptide(L)'
;MGHNEHEGVFMANADSLCYNEAEHKHTNHGIPLNRSRPHLTSLSASFSSLFFSILCFFRAIDSGGKVSGLRPLGYTLLGYAFAAPMSASIALTNTLLITAVLLFFGAYGNFWDWRLQGERNATALVIRRCRFSAEHALALSCTPWLLIFAVGIPVVRAGLSSQAVLLLAVIAAIGIAYITPGLRLKVRRGGFLWTPWVACLLFLQAYGVQGKPLMVPWVLVLCALLWLFQFQAELLHLLDDRLHDPREPHRLSMPQLTRWLRRLPAIAFWVSVAALWISPWFLNTACWSLWRLWSLRRASVERLTMIRRKLWHPVWSLQEFAVYGLLGIWGAAAGWLMPPVVAAPQPTTLAQQARAAFDAGAEYLARVQQPHGAFLADQCEDAAMSRCVRKELPMASAVVLDGLAQLPQGIERRVTQRAARYLRAQQTEGGWLRYHAWAHPTALRELPVVADSSYAAWVLDRVGMDGASSWQRSLLAQQRSDGSFPIYRFPDGWSSPASVHLLPALWHGQPVMSRLSETDPLTDATVLFWLSHHGVSAGPLCGRVAQAAQASEAAWGSSFGDSPYMFINVVGRTYPAAASCLAPARTALLARLTQDQQDAEGVLESAWVAGALMGLGYAGEAVDRRVAWLLKQQGPDGSWPSAPVWRAEEGKAWVGSPAMSTGVVLQTLGRYARLYELDEPVERAQHATIGE
;
A
#
# COMPACT_ATOMS: atom_id res chain seq x y z
N MET A 1 9.08 -49.15 58.80
CA MET A 1 8.93 -48.83 57.36
C MET A 1 7.46 -48.92 57.05
N GLY A 2 6.74 -47.80 57.12
CA GLY A 2 5.28 -47.77 57.02
C GLY A 2 4.85 -46.95 55.81
N HIS A 3 4.19 -47.62 54.86
CA HIS A 3 3.42 -46.98 53.80
C HIS A 3 2.07 -46.54 54.40
N ASN A 4 1.83 -45.23 54.45
CA ASN A 4 0.50 -44.68 54.74
C ASN A 4 -0.23 -44.44 53.42
N GLU A 5 -1.21 -45.29 53.16
CA GLU A 5 -2.33 -45.00 52.28
C GLU A 5 -3.30 -44.06 53.01
N HIS A 6 -3.42 -42.82 52.53
CA HIS A 6 -4.53 -41.93 52.85
C HIS A 6 -5.07 -41.37 51.54
N GLU A 7 -5.83 -42.19 50.82
CA GLU A 7 -6.86 -41.72 49.90
C GLU A 7 -8.22 -41.92 50.58
N GLY A 8 -8.78 -40.82 51.08
CA GLY A 8 -10.07 -40.85 51.78
C GLY A 8 -10.72 -39.47 51.80
N VAL A 9 -11.78 -39.34 51.00
CA VAL A 9 -12.93 -38.45 51.24
C VAL A 9 -12.67 -36.93 51.15
N PHE A 10 -12.61 -36.40 49.92
CA PHE A 10 -12.91 -34.98 49.65
C PHE A 10 -13.46 -34.79 48.22
N MET A 11 -14.56 -35.47 47.87
CA MET A 11 -15.32 -35.15 46.64
C MET A 11 -16.81 -35.39 46.82
N ALA A 12 -17.50 -34.40 47.39
CA ALA A 12 -18.94 -34.20 47.23
C ALA A 12 -19.28 -32.75 47.61
N ASN A 13 -18.94 -31.79 46.73
CA ASN A 13 -19.53 -30.43 46.67
C ASN A 13 -18.80 -29.52 45.65
N ALA A 14 -18.59 -29.99 44.42
CA ALA A 14 -17.92 -29.20 43.36
C ALA A 14 -18.84 -28.78 42.20
N ASP A 15 -20.11 -29.17 42.20
CA ASP A 15 -21.04 -28.88 41.10
C ASP A 15 -21.74 -27.50 41.19
N SER A 16 -21.59 -26.76 42.30
CA SER A 16 -22.32 -25.48 42.52
C SER A 16 -21.55 -24.19 42.20
N LEU A 17 -20.27 -24.25 41.82
CA LEU A 17 -19.38 -23.07 41.86
C LEU A 17 -19.38 -22.14 40.62
N CYS A 18 -20.24 -22.36 39.61
CA CYS A 18 -20.45 -21.36 38.54
C CYS A 18 -21.90 -20.88 38.40
N TYR A 19 -22.84 -21.40 39.20
CA TYR A 19 -24.25 -20.95 39.16
C TYR A 19 -24.67 -20.21 40.44
N ASN A 20 -24.03 -20.45 41.60
CA ASN A 20 -24.51 -19.95 42.88
C ASN A 20 -24.00 -18.56 43.33
N GLU A 21 -23.15 -17.85 42.58
CA GLU A 21 -22.76 -16.48 42.97
C GLU A 21 -23.82 -15.41 42.61
N ALA A 22 -24.85 -15.75 41.82
CA ALA A 22 -25.96 -14.85 41.51
C ALA A 22 -27.17 -15.01 42.45
N GLU A 23 -27.26 -16.09 43.23
CA GLU A 23 -28.48 -16.42 44.00
C GLU A 23 -28.36 -16.18 45.52
N HIS A 24 -27.20 -15.80 46.04
CA HIS A 24 -27.00 -15.70 47.50
C HIS A 24 -27.33 -14.34 48.14
N LYS A 25 -28.36 -13.63 47.66
CA LYS A 25 -28.87 -12.41 48.35
C LYS A 25 -30.36 -12.34 48.65
N HIS A 26 -31.16 -13.34 48.30
CA HIS A 26 -32.57 -13.46 48.71
C HIS A 26 -32.83 -14.96 48.79
N THR A 27 -33.31 -15.60 49.85
CA THR A 27 -34.41 -15.23 50.74
C THR A 27 -34.45 -16.21 51.93
N ASN A 28 -34.81 -15.69 53.09
CA ASN A 28 -35.57 -16.43 54.10
C ASN A 28 -37.00 -16.63 53.56
N HIS A 29 -37.51 -17.86 53.64
CA HIS A 29 -38.91 -18.30 53.76
C HIS A 29 -39.24 -19.48 52.84
N GLY A 30 -39.52 -20.61 53.50
CA GLY A 30 -39.94 -21.84 52.88
C GLY A 30 -41.41 -21.79 52.47
N ILE A 31 -41.67 -22.24 51.25
CA ILE A 31 -42.96 -22.77 50.81
C ILE A 31 -42.65 -23.99 49.94
N PRO A 32 -43.22 -25.18 50.21
CA PRO A 32 -43.05 -26.34 49.35
C PRO A 32 -44.02 -26.22 48.17
N LEU A 33 -43.50 -26.07 46.95
CA LEU A 33 -44.31 -26.16 45.73
C LEU A 33 -44.01 -27.42 44.95
N ASN A 34 -45.13 -28.04 44.58
CA ASN A 34 -45.35 -29.34 44.00
C ASN A 34 -44.71 -29.49 42.60
N ARG A 35 -44.02 -30.61 42.37
CA ARG A 35 -43.28 -30.94 41.14
C ARG A 35 -44.18 -31.61 40.11
N SER A 36 -44.48 -30.90 39.03
CA SER A 36 -44.67 -31.50 37.70
C SER A 36 -44.63 -30.41 36.62
N ARG A 37 -43.44 -30.16 36.07
CA ARG A 37 -43.25 -29.41 34.82
C ARG A 37 -42.27 -30.14 33.88
N PRO A 38 -42.49 -30.05 32.56
CA PRO A 38 -42.03 -31.03 31.59
C PRO A 38 -40.55 -30.85 31.19
N HIS A 39 -39.95 -31.98 30.76
CA HIS A 39 -38.54 -32.20 30.39
C HIS A 39 -37.95 -31.34 29.23
N LEU A 40 -38.61 -30.27 28.80
CA LEU A 40 -38.13 -29.41 27.70
C LEU A 40 -37.14 -28.31 28.14
N THR A 41 -36.87 -28.15 29.43
CA THR A 41 -35.89 -27.19 29.97
C THR A 41 -34.46 -27.72 30.04
N SER A 42 -34.21 -29.01 29.79
CA SER A 42 -32.85 -29.58 29.91
C SER A 42 -31.95 -29.30 28.71
N LEU A 43 -32.52 -29.19 27.50
CA LEU A 43 -31.76 -28.96 26.26
C LEU A 43 -31.27 -27.51 26.13
N SER A 44 -32.11 -26.51 26.44
CA SER A 44 -31.70 -25.10 26.43
C SER A 44 -30.68 -24.78 27.54
N ALA A 45 -30.86 -25.36 28.73
CA ALA A 45 -29.88 -25.25 29.82
C ALA A 45 -28.53 -25.87 29.43
N SER A 46 -28.53 -26.97 28.68
CA SER A 46 -27.31 -27.62 28.20
C SER A 46 -26.58 -26.79 27.15
N PHE A 47 -27.30 -26.14 26.23
CA PHE A 47 -26.68 -25.30 25.20
C PHE A 47 -26.07 -24.02 25.78
N SER A 48 -26.80 -23.29 26.64
CA SER A 48 -26.27 -22.08 27.28
C SER A 48 -25.06 -22.37 28.17
N SER A 49 -25.08 -23.48 28.91
CA SER A 49 -23.95 -23.93 29.74
C SER A 49 -22.74 -24.30 28.89
N LEU A 50 -22.94 -24.99 27.76
CA LEU A 50 -21.87 -25.32 26.82
C LEU A 50 -21.29 -24.06 26.18
N PHE A 51 -22.13 -23.15 25.71
CA PHE A 51 -21.71 -21.87 25.12
C PHE A 51 -20.88 -21.04 26.10
N PHE A 52 -21.35 -20.90 27.35
CA PHE A 52 -20.60 -20.21 28.40
C PHE A 52 -19.25 -20.89 28.68
N SER A 53 -19.23 -22.22 28.72
CA SER A 53 -17.98 -22.99 28.91
C SER A 53 -16.99 -22.77 27.76
N ILE A 54 -17.48 -22.65 26.52
CA ILE A 54 -16.67 -22.33 25.34
C ILE A 54 -16.14 -20.89 25.42
N LEU A 55 -16.96 -19.92 25.81
CA LEU A 55 -16.52 -18.53 26.00
C LEU A 55 -15.44 -18.42 27.09
N CYS A 56 -15.60 -19.14 28.20
CA CYS A 56 -14.58 -19.24 29.25
C CYS A 56 -13.32 -19.93 28.74
N PHE A 57 -13.44 -21.01 27.95
CA PHE A 57 -12.31 -21.75 27.39
C PHE A 57 -11.38 -20.84 26.56
N PHE A 58 -11.96 -20.06 25.66
CA PHE A 58 -11.20 -19.09 24.86
C PHE A 58 -10.85 -17.78 25.60
N ARG A 59 -11.21 -17.66 26.88
CA ARG A 59 -11.10 -16.42 27.68
C ARG A 59 -11.77 -15.22 27.02
N ALA A 60 -12.88 -15.43 26.30
CA ALA A 60 -13.70 -14.33 25.80
C ALA A 60 -14.31 -13.55 26.99
N ILE A 61 -14.67 -14.26 28.05
CA ILE A 61 -15.18 -13.71 29.32
C ILE A 61 -14.26 -14.07 30.49
N ASP A 62 -14.41 -13.35 31.61
CA ASP A 62 -13.64 -13.59 32.84
C ASP A 62 -14.00 -14.98 33.43
N SER A 63 -13.01 -15.72 33.93
CA SER A 63 -13.20 -17.06 34.49
C SER A 63 -12.22 -17.33 35.63
N GLY A 64 -12.74 -17.61 36.84
CA GLY A 64 -11.93 -18.12 37.96
C GLY A 64 -10.75 -17.21 38.35
N GLY A 65 -10.97 -15.89 38.39
CA GLY A 65 -9.93 -14.89 38.67
C GLY A 65 -9.06 -14.51 37.48
N LYS A 66 -9.11 -15.27 36.37
CA LYS A 66 -8.46 -14.89 35.12
C LYS A 66 -9.33 -13.88 34.35
N VAL A 67 -8.68 -12.79 34.02
CA VAL A 67 -9.18 -11.71 33.16
C VAL A 67 -9.39 -12.19 31.71
N SER A 68 -10.40 -11.66 31.02
CA SER A 68 -10.66 -11.84 29.59
C SER A 68 -9.43 -11.52 28.73
N GLY A 69 -9.13 -12.43 27.80
CA GLY A 69 -8.07 -12.28 26.80
C GLY A 69 -8.39 -11.27 25.70
N LEU A 70 -9.62 -10.73 25.66
CA LEU A 70 -10.06 -9.75 24.67
C LEU A 70 -9.77 -8.30 25.09
N ARG A 71 -9.34 -8.04 26.33
CA ARG A 71 -8.97 -6.68 26.77
C ARG A 71 -7.97 -5.96 25.86
N PRO A 72 -6.96 -6.64 25.27
CA PRO A 72 -6.04 -6.00 24.32
C PRO A 72 -6.70 -5.44 23.06
N LEU A 73 -7.95 -5.83 22.72
CA LEU A 73 -8.70 -5.20 21.62
C LEU A 73 -8.90 -3.69 21.83
N GLY A 74 -8.83 -3.19 23.06
CA GLY A 74 -8.84 -1.75 23.33
C GLY A 74 -7.73 -0.99 22.58
N TYR A 75 -6.54 -1.60 22.44
CA TYR A 75 -5.41 -1.00 21.69
C TYR A 75 -5.68 -0.95 20.18
N THR A 76 -6.33 -1.99 19.67
CA THR A 76 -6.77 -2.08 18.27
C THR A 76 -7.83 -1.02 17.98
N LEU A 77 -8.87 -0.91 18.81
CA LEU A 77 -9.91 0.10 18.66
C LEU A 77 -9.35 1.52 18.74
N LEU A 78 -8.38 1.74 19.63
CA LEU A 78 -7.65 3.00 19.68
C LEU A 78 -6.91 3.27 18.36
N GLY A 79 -6.18 2.28 17.83
CA GLY A 79 -5.49 2.41 16.54
C GLY A 79 -6.44 2.79 15.40
N TYR A 80 -7.64 2.18 15.35
CA TYR A 80 -8.68 2.53 14.37
C TYR A 80 -9.20 3.94 14.51
N ALA A 81 -9.43 4.41 15.74
CA ALA A 81 -9.89 5.77 15.98
C ALA A 81 -8.91 6.81 15.38
N PHE A 82 -7.61 6.51 15.42
CA PHE A 82 -6.57 7.34 14.80
C PHE A 82 -6.32 7.03 13.30
N ALA A 83 -6.70 5.85 12.83
CA ALA A 83 -6.60 5.46 11.42
C ALA A 83 -7.68 6.10 10.54
N ALA A 84 -8.75 6.64 11.11
CA ALA A 84 -9.89 7.12 10.34
C ALA A 84 -9.52 8.24 9.31
N PRO A 85 -10.29 8.37 8.21
CA PRO A 85 -11.45 7.54 7.85
C PRO A 85 -11.07 6.14 7.36
N MET A 86 -11.72 5.13 7.92
CA MET A 86 -11.47 3.72 7.59
C MET A 86 -12.77 3.04 7.17
N SER A 87 -12.69 2.18 6.14
CA SER A 87 -13.83 1.36 5.73
C SER A 87 -14.28 0.45 6.89
N ALA A 88 -15.58 0.43 7.16
CA ALA A 88 -16.17 -0.44 8.18
C ALA A 88 -15.87 -1.92 7.90
N SER A 89 -15.80 -2.34 6.63
CA SER A 89 -15.47 -3.72 6.27
C SER A 89 -14.02 -4.08 6.61
N ILE A 90 -13.07 -3.18 6.32
CA ILE A 90 -11.64 -3.36 6.69
C ILE A 90 -11.50 -3.40 8.21
N ALA A 91 -12.16 -2.48 8.92
CA ALA A 91 -12.14 -2.41 10.38
C ALA A 91 -12.67 -3.71 11.02
N LEU A 92 -13.86 -4.15 10.60
CA LEU A 92 -14.50 -5.36 11.09
C LEU A 92 -13.61 -6.57 10.84
N THR A 93 -13.08 -6.68 9.63
CA THR A 93 -12.29 -7.84 9.25
C THR A 93 -10.96 -7.92 9.99
N ASN A 94 -10.24 -6.80 10.11
CA ASN A 94 -9.02 -6.75 10.91
C ASN A 94 -9.30 -7.03 12.39
N THR A 95 -10.46 -6.60 12.91
CA THR A 95 -10.91 -6.92 14.28
C THR A 95 -11.11 -8.41 14.46
N LEU A 96 -11.74 -9.09 13.49
CA LEU A 96 -11.95 -10.54 13.53
C LEU A 96 -10.61 -11.29 13.54
N LEU A 97 -9.64 -10.88 12.72
CA LEU A 97 -8.31 -11.49 12.66
C LEU A 97 -7.55 -11.34 13.98
N ILE A 98 -7.53 -10.14 14.56
CA ILE A 98 -6.88 -9.90 15.86
C ILE A 98 -7.59 -10.66 16.97
N THR A 99 -8.93 -10.68 16.95
CA THR A 99 -9.73 -11.44 17.91
C THR A 99 -9.37 -12.91 17.86
N ALA A 100 -9.23 -13.49 16.66
CA ALA A 100 -8.81 -14.88 16.49
C ALA A 100 -7.43 -15.15 17.11
N VAL A 101 -6.45 -14.26 16.88
CA VAL A 101 -5.11 -14.35 17.48
C VAL A 101 -5.17 -14.28 19.02
N LEU A 102 -5.98 -13.37 19.58
CA LEU A 102 -6.12 -13.22 21.03
C LEU A 102 -6.83 -14.41 21.69
N LEU A 103 -7.89 -14.94 21.06
CA LEU A 103 -8.59 -16.15 21.53
C LEU A 103 -7.65 -17.37 21.50
N PHE A 104 -6.82 -17.50 20.47
CA PHE A 104 -5.78 -18.53 20.41
C PHE A 104 -4.81 -18.40 21.60
N PHE A 105 -4.25 -17.21 21.86
CA PHE A 105 -3.35 -17.01 23.00
C PHE A 105 -4.01 -17.34 24.34
N GLY A 106 -5.27 -16.99 24.51
CA GLY A 106 -6.04 -17.28 25.72
C GLY A 106 -6.24 -18.77 25.97
N ALA A 107 -6.74 -19.49 24.95
CA ALA A 107 -7.01 -20.93 25.04
C ALA A 107 -5.72 -21.76 25.14
N TYR A 108 -4.75 -21.49 24.27
CA TYR A 108 -3.50 -22.22 24.21
C TYR A 108 -2.64 -21.97 25.46
N GLY A 109 -2.62 -20.73 25.97
CA GLY A 109 -2.00 -20.41 27.26
C GLY A 109 -2.65 -21.17 28.42
N ASN A 110 -3.98 -21.16 28.53
CA ASN A 110 -4.69 -21.92 29.56
C ASN A 110 -4.42 -23.43 29.47
N PHE A 111 -4.32 -23.99 28.27
CA PHE A 111 -3.98 -25.39 28.07
C PHE A 111 -2.63 -25.73 28.70
N TRP A 112 -1.58 -24.93 28.44
CA TRP A 112 -0.25 -25.18 29.00
C TRP A 112 -0.16 -24.87 30.49
N ASP A 113 -0.84 -23.83 30.97
CA ASP A 113 -0.94 -23.55 32.40
C ASP A 113 -1.58 -24.75 33.14
N TRP A 114 -2.65 -25.33 32.58
CA TRP A 114 -3.26 -26.56 33.12
C TRP A 114 -2.29 -27.74 33.06
N ARG A 115 -1.68 -27.99 31.89
CA ARG A 115 -0.85 -29.18 31.65
C ARG A 115 0.44 -29.18 32.46
N LEU A 116 1.09 -28.03 32.60
CA LEU A 116 2.40 -27.90 33.24
C LEU A 116 2.29 -27.56 34.73
N GLN A 117 1.32 -26.74 35.12
CA GLN A 117 1.21 -26.21 36.49
C GLN A 117 0.02 -26.80 37.26
N GLY A 118 -0.82 -27.61 36.62
CA GLY A 118 -2.00 -28.19 37.25
C GLY A 118 -3.08 -27.15 37.58
N GLU A 119 -3.05 -25.99 36.94
CA GLU A 119 -3.99 -24.91 37.23
C GLU A 119 -5.45 -25.32 37.00
N ARG A 120 -6.33 -24.91 37.92
CA ARG A 120 -7.79 -25.08 37.80
C ARG A 120 -8.39 -23.94 36.98
N ASN A 121 -8.11 -23.93 35.68
CA ASN A 121 -8.62 -22.92 34.74
C ASN A 121 -9.77 -23.47 33.86
N ALA A 122 -10.29 -22.64 32.95
CA ALA A 122 -11.41 -23.02 32.07
C ALA A 122 -11.12 -24.26 31.22
N THR A 123 -9.87 -24.46 30.77
CA THR A 123 -9.44 -25.65 30.05
C THR A 123 -9.56 -26.90 30.91
N ALA A 124 -9.10 -26.82 32.17
CA ALA A 124 -9.24 -27.93 33.13
C ALA A 124 -10.71 -28.31 33.36
N LEU A 125 -11.59 -27.31 33.40
CA LEU A 125 -13.02 -27.50 33.60
C LEU A 125 -13.70 -28.15 32.38
N VAL A 126 -13.36 -27.71 31.17
CA VAL A 126 -13.85 -28.31 29.92
C VAL A 126 -13.36 -29.76 29.78
N ILE A 127 -12.08 -30.03 30.04
CA ILE A 127 -11.52 -31.39 30.02
C ILE A 127 -12.29 -32.32 30.95
N ARG A 128 -12.57 -31.87 32.19
CA ARG A 128 -13.31 -32.65 33.18
C ARG A 128 -14.78 -32.84 32.82
N ARG A 129 -15.48 -31.77 32.45
CA ARG A 129 -16.94 -31.81 32.20
C ARG A 129 -17.30 -32.46 30.87
N CYS A 130 -16.56 -32.14 29.81
CA CYS A 130 -16.82 -32.64 28.46
C CYS A 130 -16.10 -33.95 28.16
N ARG A 131 -15.35 -34.52 29.13
CA ARG A 131 -14.52 -35.72 28.97
C ARG A 131 -13.57 -35.62 27.77
N PHE A 132 -13.06 -34.42 27.49
CA PHE A 132 -12.09 -34.23 26.42
C PHE A 132 -10.74 -34.80 26.82
N SER A 133 -10.05 -35.44 25.88
CA SER A 133 -8.63 -35.78 26.07
C SER A 133 -7.76 -34.50 25.98
N ALA A 134 -6.51 -34.59 26.42
CA ALA A 134 -5.58 -33.46 26.32
C ALA A 134 -5.36 -33.03 24.87
N GLU A 135 -5.32 -33.99 23.95
CA GLU A 135 -5.16 -33.78 22.51
C GLU A 135 -6.37 -33.02 21.94
N HIS A 136 -7.58 -33.36 22.35
CA HIS A 136 -8.79 -32.64 21.95
C HIS A 136 -8.79 -31.21 22.45
N ALA A 137 -8.39 -30.97 23.70
CA ALA A 137 -8.31 -29.61 24.25
C ALA A 137 -7.23 -28.77 23.53
N LEU A 138 -6.09 -29.37 23.19
CA LEU A 138 -5.05 -28.72 22.40
C LEU A 138 -5.55 -28.39 20.99
N ALA A 139 -6.17 -29.35 20.29
CA ALA A 139 -6.75 -29.13 18.97
C ALA A 139 -7.81 -28.02 18.99
N LEU A 140 -8.69 -28.02 19.99
CA LEU A 140 -9.69 -26.98 20.18
C LEU A 140 -9.07 -25.60 20.38
N SER A 141 -7.96 -25.51 21.12
CA SER A 141 -7.23 -24.24 21.32
C SER A 141 -6.66 -23.66 20.02
N CYS A 142 -6.39 -24.51 19.02
CA CYS A 142 -5.87 -24.11 17.71
C CYS A 142 -6.97 -23.71 16.71
N THR A 143 -8.25 -23.95 16.99
CA THR A 143 -9.35 -23.62 16.07
C THR A 143 -9.43 -22.16 15.62
N PRO A 144 -9.02 -21.14 16.40
CA PRO A 144 -8.99 -19.76 15.89
C PRO A 144 -8.06 -19.55 14.70
N TRP A 145 -7.05 -20.42 14.49
CA TRP A 145 -6.21 -20.38 13.28
C TRP A 145 -6.98 -20.70 12.01
N LEU A 146 -7.98 -21.57 12.08
CA LEU A 146 -8.85 -21.85 10.93
C LEU A 146 -9.58 -20.57 10.48
N LEU A 147 -10.02 -19.74 11.44
CA LEU A 147 -10.62 -18.44 11.14
C LEU A 147 -9.59 -17.49 10.50
N ILE A 148 -8.34 -17.48 10.99
CA ILE A 148 -7.26 -16.67 10.41
C ILE A 148 -6.98 -17.10 8.97
N PHE A 149 -6.93 -18.40 8.66
CA PHE A 149 -6.67 -18.85 7.29
C PHE A 149 -7.88 -18.65 6.37
N ALA A 150 -9.09 -18.97 6.84
CA ALA A 150 -10.32 -18.85 6.06
C ALA A 150 -10.69 -17.40 5.74
N VAL A 151 -10.47 -16.48 6.71
CA VAL A 151 -10.78 -15.06 6.55
C VAL A 151 -9.54 -14.28 6.07
N GLY A 152 -8.33 -14.61 6.52
CA GLY A 152 -7.14 -13.83 6.23
C GLY A 152 -6.74 -13.84 4.75
N ILE A 153 -6.80 -14.98 4.06
CA ILE A 153 -6.37 -15.07 2.65
C ILE A 153 -7.24 -14.22 1.72
N PRO A 154 -8.59 -14.30 1.75
CA PRO A 154 -9.45 -13.41 0.96
C PRO A 154 -9.28 -11.93 1.30
N VAL A 155 -8.86 -11.62 2.52
CA VAL A 155 -8.86 -10.26 3.06
C VAL A 155 -7.55 -9.53 2.81
N VAL A 156 -6.43 -10.23 2.77
CA VAL A 156 -5.20 -9.69 2.20
C VAL A 156 -5.44 -9.23 0.76
N ARG A 157 -6.28 -9.95 0.00
CA ARG A 157 -6.74 -9.51 -1.33
C ARG A 157 -7.71 -8.31 -1.28
N ALA A 158 -8.40 -8.11 -0.16
CA ALA A 158 -9.41 -7.05 0.02
C ALA A 158 -8.85 -5.70 0.52
N GLY A 159 -7.53 -5.54 0.59
CA GLY A 159 -6.89 -4.22 0.82
C GLY A 159 -6.29 -3.98 2.20
N LEU A 160 -5.99 -5.03 2.99
CA LEU A 160 -5.08 -4.88 4.14
C LEU A 160 -3.67 -4.51 3.66
N SER A 161 -3.05 -3.51 4.27
CA SER A 161 -1.66 -3.19 3.96
C SER A 161 -0.72 -4.36 4.32
N SER A 162 0.33 -4.56 3.51
CA SER A 162 1.36 -5.57 3.78
C SER A 162 2.04 -5.36 5.15
N GLN A 163 2.15 -4.09 5.59
CA GLN A 163 2.67 -3.73 6.91
C GLN A 163 1.77 -4.24 8.04
N ALA A 164 0.45 -4.09 7.92
CA ALA A 164 -0.50 -4.56 8.93
C ALA A 164 -0.53 -6.09 9.02
N VAL A 165 -0.36 -6.78 7.88
CA VAL A 165 -0.24 -8.25 7.84
C VAL A 165 1.06 -8.69 8.52
N LEU A 166 2.19 -8.05 8.21
CA LEU A 166 3.47 -8.34 8.84
C LEU A 166 3.42 -8.10 10.36
N LEU A 167 2.86 -6.98 10.80
CA LEU A 167 2.69 -6.69 12.23
C LEU A 167 1.80 -7.74 12.91
N LEU A 168 0.72 -8.18 12.28
CA LEU A 168 -0.13 -9.26 12.81
C LEU A 168 0.65 -10.57 12.95
N ALA A 169 1.47 -10.93 11.95
CA ALA A 169 2.33 -12.11 12.00
C ALA A 169 3.38 -12.01 13.12
N VAL A 170 3.97 -10.83 13.32
CA VAL A 170 4.92 -10.58 14.42
C VAL A 170 4.23 -10.70 15.79
N ILE A 171 3.03 -10.13 15.95
CA ILE A 171 2.23 -10.27 17.18
C ILE A 171 1.94 -11.74 17.45
N ALA A 172 1.50 -12.48 16.43
CA ALA A 172 1.25 -13.93 16.51
C ALA A 172 2.49 -14.70 16.97
N ALA A 173 3.65 -14.45 16.35
CA ALA A 173 4.91 -15.11 16.69
C ALA A 173 5.37 -14.81 18.12
N ILE A 174 5.32 -13.55 18.56
CA ILE A 174 5.66 -13.15 19.93
C ILE A 174 4.73 -13.84 20.93
N GLY A 175 3.42 -13.84 20.67
CA GLY A 175 2.46 -14.46 21.57
C GLY A 175 2.63 -15.98 21.67
N ILE A 176 2.90 -16.68 20.55
CA ILE A 176 3.28 -18.10 20.56
C ILE A 176 4.53 -18.30 21.43
N ALA A 177 5.61 -17.56 21.17
CA ALA A 177 6.84 -17.68 21.96
C ALA A 177 6.61 -17.38 23.46
N TYR A 178 5.67 -16.49 23.77
CA TYR A 178 5.32 -16.13 25.15
C TYR A 178 4.68 -17.27 25.94
N ILE A 179 3.84 -18.09 25.31
CA ILE A 179 3.03 -19.12 25.97
C ILE A 179 3.52 -20.56 25.75
N THR A 180 4.22 -20.85 24.65
CA THR A 180 4.63 -22.22 24.28
C THR A 180 5.73 -22.79 25.18
N PRO A 181 5.65 -24.06 25.64
CA PRO A 181 6.72 -24.70 26.40
C PRO A 181 8.09 -24.64 25.72
N GLY A 182 9.17 -24.57 26.50
CA GLY A 182 10.54 -24.42 26.00
C GLY A 182 10.92 -22.98 25.61
N LEU A 183 10.01 -22.24 24.95
CA LEU A 183 10.19 -20.82 24.65
C LEU A 183 9.69 -19.92 25.79
N ARG A 184 8.49 -20.22 26.30
CA ARG A 184 7.68 -19.54 27.32
C ARG A 184 8.31 -18.26 27.87
N LEU A 185 8.30 -17.19 27.06
CA LEU A 185 8.97 -15.94 27.40
C LEU A 185 8.47 -15.38 28.74
N LYS A 186 7.22 -15.67 29.14
CA LYS A 186 6.64 -15.30 30.45
C LYS A 186 7.55 -15.65 31.64
N VAL A 187 8.24 -16.79 31.61
CA VAL A 187 9.11 -17.25 32.73
C VAL A 187 10.57 -16.79 32.59
N ARG A 188 10.95 -16.23 31.44
CA ARG A 188 12.33 -15.77 31.17
C ARG A 188 12.62 -14.42 31.83
N ARG A 189 13.91 -14.05 31.89
CA ARG A 189 14.34 -12.76 32.45
C ARG A 189 13.76 -11.64 31.59
N GLY A 190 12.96 -10.76 32.20
CA GLY A 190 12.30 -9.67 31.46
C GLY A 190 11.09 -10.12 30.64
N GLY A 191 10.57 -11.34 30.85
CA GLY A 191 9.37 -11.84 30.16
C GLY A 191 8.18 -10.89 30.20
N PHE A 192 7.97 -10.25 31.36
CA PHE A 192 6.93 -9.25 31.59
C PHE A 192 7.04 -7.98 30.72
N LEU A 193 8.15 -7.75 30.03
CA LEU A 193 8.30 -6.62 29.11
C LEU A 193 7.67 -6.87 27.74
N TRP A 194 7.36 -8.13 27.39
CA TRP A 194 6.75 -8.45 26.10
C TRP A 194 5.30 -8.00 25.99
N THR A 195 4.52 -8.03 27.08
CA THR A 195 3.12 -7.60 27.05
C THR A 195 2.96 -6.11 26.71
N PRO A 196 3.78 -5.17 27.24
CA PRO A 196 3.86 -3.79 26.75
C PRO A 196 4.14 -3.63 25.25
N TRP A 197 5.07 -4.42 24.71
CA TRP A 197 5.39 -4.37 23.28
C TRP A 197 4.23 -4.84 22.42
N VAL A 198 3.55 -5.91 22.82
CA VAL A 198 2.35 -6.41 22.12
C VAL A 198 1.24 -5.36 22.08
N ALA A 199 1.03 -4.58 23.15
CA ALA A 199 0.06 -3.48 23.15
C ALA A 199 0.40 -2.41 22.10
N CYS A 200 1.68 -2.02 21.99
CA CYS A 200 2.14 -1.07 20.97
C CYS A 200 1.96 -1.64 19.56
N LEU A 201 2.30 -2.90 19.36
CA LEU A 201 2.17 -3.56 18.07
C LEU A 201 0.71 -3.68 17.64
N LEU A 202 -0.21 -4.02 18.55
CA LEU A 202 -1.66 -4.07 18.27
C LEU A 202 -2.20 -2.70 17.85
N PHE A 203 -1.77 -1.63 18.51
CA PHE A 203 -2.12 -0.27 18.13
C PHE A 203 -1.56 0.10 16.75
N LEU A 204 -0.27 -0.13 16.51
CA LEU A 204 0.38 0.15 15.22
C LEU A 204 -0.20 -0.67 14.07
N GLN A 205 -0.55 -1.92 14.34
CA GLN A 205 -1.16 -2.82 13.36
C GLN A 205 -2.51 -2.28 12.90
N ALA A 206 -3.35 -1.82 13.83
CA ALA A 206 -4.64 -1.22 13.53
C ALA A 206 -4.51 0.16 12.87
N TYR A 207 -3.53 0.96 13.30
CA TYR A 207 -3.24 2.28 12.71
C TYR A 207 -2.75 2.18 11.25
N GLY A 208 -1.86 1.22 10.97
CA GLY A 208 -1.26 0.99 9.66
C GLY A 208 -2.12 0.21 8.67
N VAL A 209 -3.37 -0.13 9.03
CA VAL A 209 -4.20 -1.05 8.24
C VAL A 209 -4.47 -0.56 6.82
N GLN A 210 -4.52 0.76 6.60
CA GLN A 210 -4.67 1.42 5.30
C GLN A 210 -3.35 1.97 4.73
N GLY A 211 -2.20 1.51 5.21
CA GLY A 211 -0.89 1.94 4.70
C GLY A 211 -0.43 3.31 5.20
N LYS A 212 -1.05 3.84 6.26
CA LYS A 212 -0.58 5.08 6.89
C LYS A 212 0.87 4.93 7.39
N PRO A 213 1.71 5.98 7.27
CA PRO A 213 3.08 5.93 7.74
C PRO A 213 3.12 5.70 9.25
N LEU A 214 3.81 4.64 9.68
CA LEU A 214 3.93 4.29 11.11
C LEU A 214 4.84 5.25 11.90
N MET A 215 5.73 5.96 11.21
CA MET A 215 6.77 6.80 11.80
C MET A 215 6.34 8.27 11.93
N VAL A 216 5.11 8.49 12.38
CA VAL A 216 4.61 9.85 12.67
C VAL A 216 4.95 10.19 14.13
N PRO A 217 5.54 11.36 14.44
CA PRO A 217 6.02 11.66 15.79
C PRO A 217 5.00 11.45 16.91
N TRP A 218 3.74 11.88 16.72
CA TRP A 218 2.72 11.69 17.74
C TRP A 218 2.29 10.22 17.92
N VAL A 219 2.34 9.40 16.85
CA VAL A 219 2.09 7.95 16.91
C VAL A 219 3.16 7.28 17.76
N LEU A 220 4.42 7.66 17.58
CA LEU A 220 5.55 7.12 18.35
C LEU A 220 5.45 7.48 19.84
N VAL A 221 5.07 8.72 20.15
CA VAL A 221 4.81 9.12 21.54
C VAL A 221 3.64 8.34 22.13
N LEU A 222 2.53 8.20 21.39
CA LEU A 222 1.38 7.44 21.86
C LEU A 222 1.74 5.97 22.11
N CYS A 223 2.54 5.35 21.25
CA CYS A 223 3.13 4.03 21.49
C CYS A 223 3.94 3.98 22.78
N ALA A 224 4.80 4.96 23.04
CA ALA A 224 5.58 5.01 24.28
C ALA A 224 4.68 5.12 25.52
N LEU A 225 3.59 5.91 25.45
CA LEU A 225 2.62 6.04 26.53
C LEU A 225 1.81 4.75 26.73
N LEU A 226 1.39 4.09 25.66
CA LEU A 226 0.73 2.78 25.70
C LEU A 226 1.64 1.71 26.31
N TRP A 227 2.93 1.74 25.96
CA TRP A 227 3.94 0.85 26.54
C TRP A 227 4.03 1.05 28.06
N LEU A 228 4.16 2.30 28.52
CA LEU A 228 4.25 2.62 29.95
C LEU A 228 2.99 2.20 30.71
N PHE A 229 1.82 2.44 30.11
CA PHE A 229 0.53 2.06 30.67
C PHE A 229 0.41 0.53 30.81
N GLN A 230 0.66 -0.22 29.74
CA GLN A 230 0.59 -1.68 29.78
C GLN A 230 1.67 -2.27 30.71
N PHE A 231 2.83 -1.61 30.82
CA PHE A 231 3.85 -2.04 31.77
C PHE A 231 3.38 -1.87 33.22
N GLN A 232 2.68 -0.78 33.54
CA GLN A 232 2.04 -0.60 34.84
C GLN A 232 0.98 -1.68 35.11
N ALA A 233 0.15 -2.02 34.11
CA ALA A 233 -0.84 -3.08 34.21
C ALA A 233 -0.21 -4.45 34.51
N GLU A 234 0.89 -4.78 33.84
CA GLU A 234 1.64 -6.01 34.08
C GLU A 234 2.27 -6.05 35.47
N LEU A 235 2.79 -4.92 35.97
CA LEU A 235 3.31 -4.87 37.34
C LEU A 235 2.21 -5.08 38.40
N LEU A 236 0.97 -4.63 38.15
CA LEU A 236 -0.17 -4.92 39.01
C LEU A 236 -0.54 -6.42 38.95
N HIS A 237 -0.43 -7.04 37.77
CA HIS A 237 -0.61 -8.48 37.61
C HIS A 237 0.42 -9.27 38.42
N LEU A 238 1.70 -8.95 38.29
CA LEU A 238 2.78 -9.60 39.03
C LEU A 238 2.66 -9.40 40.55
N LEU A 239 2.17 -8.24 40.99
CA LEU A 239 1.94 -7.97 42.40
C LEU A 239 0.83 -8.87 42.98
N ASP A 240 -0.26 -9.02 42.23
CA ASP A 240 -1.42 -9.82 42.62
C ASP A 240 -1.11 -11.31 42.61
N ASP A 241 -0.40 -11.79 41.58
CA ASP A 241 0.05 -13.18 41.48
C ASP A 241 0.94 -13.54 42.68
N ARG A 242 1.89 -12.66 43.03
CA ARG A 242 2.81 -12.89 44.16
C ARG A 242 2.12 -12.97 45.52
N LEU A 243 0.97 -12.31 45.67
CA LEU A 243 0.19 -12.35 46.90
C LEU A 243 -0.69 -13.60 47.01
N HIS A 244 -1.16 -14.13 45.88
CA HIS A 244 -2.04 -15.29 45.85
C HIS A 244 -1.29 -16.61 45.68
N ASP A 245 -0.14 -16.59 45.00
CA ASP A 245 0.74 -17.75 44.82
C ASP A 245 2.21 -17.38 45.11
N PRO A 246 2.63 -17.49 46.38
CA PRO A 246 4.02 -17.24 46.77
C PRO A 246 5.04 -18.18 46.11
N ARG A 247 4.58 -19.28 45.49
CA ARG A 247 5.43 -20.31 44.90
C ARG A 247 5.83 -19.96 43.47
N GLU A 248 5.14 -19.03 42.81
CA GLU A 248 5.50 -18.63 41.46
C GLU A 248 6.84 -17.86 41.48
N PRO A 249 7.85 -18.28 40.70
CA PRO A 249 9.18 -17.68 40.75
C PRO A 249 9.17 -16.27 40.16
N HIS A 250 9.02 -15.26 41.01
CA HIS A 250 9.04 -13.85 40.62
C HIS A 250 10.45 -13.24 40.73
N ARG A 251 10.91 -12.61 39.64
CA ARG A 251 12.24 -12.00 39.57
C ARG A 251 12.34 -10.62 40.20
N LEU A 252 11.22 -9.88 40.27
CA LEU A 252 11.18 -8.56 40.90
C LEU A 252 10.75 -8.71 42.35
N SER A 253 11.51 -8.15 43.29
CA SER A 253 11.14 -8.13 44.71
C SER A 253 9.92 -7.26 44.97
N MET A 254 9.17 -7.51 46.05
CA MET A 254 8.01 -6.67 46.43
C MET A 254 8.36 -5.17 46.52
N PRO A 255 9.51 -4.76 47.10
CA PRO A 255 9.94 -3.36 47.07
C PRO A 255 10.18 -2.82 45.66
N GLN A 256 10.73 -3.64 44.74
CA GLN A 256 10.95 -3.24 43.34
C GLN A 256 9.63 -3.07 42.59
N LEU A 257 8.70 -4.01 42.70
CA LEU A 257 7.36 -3.93 42.09
C LEU A 257 6.64 -2.65 42.53
N THR A 258 6.57 -2.42 43.85
CA THR A 258 5.91 -1.24 44.42
C THR A 258 6.58 0.06 43.99
N ARG A 259 7.92 0.08 43.93
CA ARG A 259 8.69 1.25 43.48
C ARG A 259 8.41 1.58 42.01
N TRP A 260 8.42 0.58 41.14
CA TRP A 260 8.15 0.78 39.71
C TRP A 260 6.69 1.19 39.46
N LEU A 261 5.73 0.55 40.13
CA LEU A 261 4.31 0.95 40.08
C LEU A 261 4.11 2.43 40.39
N ARG A 262 4.82 2.96 41.40
CA ARG A 262 4.74 4.38 41.78
C ARG A 262 5.51 5.32 40.83
N ARG A 263 6.54 4.83 40.13
CA ARG A 263 7.37 5.64 39.22
C ARG A 263 6.79 5.76 37.82
N LEU A 264 6.15 4.71 37.29
CA LEU A 264 5.66 4.71 35.91
C LEU A 264 4.68 5.85 35.60
N PRO A 265 3.70 6.19 36.45
CA PRO A 265 2.85 7.35 36.21
C PRO A 265 3.61 8.67 36.18
N ALA A 266 4.66 8.82 36.99
CA ALA A 266 5.49 10.02 36.96
C ALA A 266 6.30 10.11 35.65
N ILE A 267 6.80 8.99 35.14
CA ILE A 267 7.47 8.94 33.83
C ILE A 267 6.48 9.29 32.71
N ALA A 268 5.30 8.67 32.71
CA ALA A 268 4.24 8.95 31.74
C ALA A 268 3.79 10.41 31.77
N PHE A 269 3.71 11.02 32.96
CA PHE A 269 3.43 12.45 33.12
C PHE A 269 4.46 13.30 32.38
N TRP A 270 5.76 13.10 32.65
CA TRP A 270 6.82 13.91 32.03
C TRP A 270 6.92 13.68 30.52
N VAL A 271 6.76 12.44 30.04
CA VAL A 271 6.68 12.14 28.61
C VAL A 271 5.52 12.89 27.95
N SER A 272 4.36 12.94 28.61
CA SER A 272 3.17 13.62 28.09
C SER A 272 3.30 15.14 28.09
N VAL A 273 3.86 15.71 29.16
CA VAL A 273 4.17 17.15 29.24
C VAL A 273 5.16 17.55 28.16
N ALA A 274 6.22 16.76 27.97
CA ALA A 274 7.14 16.97 26.86
C ALA A 274 6.38 16.89 25.54
N ALA A 275 5.53 15.89 25.31
CA ALA A 275 4.80 15.76 24.07
C ALA A 275 3.76 16.85 23.78
N LEU A 276 3.47 17.78 24.72
CA LEU A 276 2.58 18.92 24.47
C LEU A 276 3.05 19.81 23.30
N TRP A 277 4.36 19.86 23.02
CA TRP A 277 4.87 20.59 21.84
C TRP A 277 4.52 19.91 20.51
N ILE A 278 4.25 18.59 20.53
CA ILE A 278 3.80 17.83 19.37
C ILE A 278 2.27 17.96 19.22
N SER A 279 1.55 17.86 20.34
CA SER A 279 0.09 17.90 20.33
C SER A 279 -0.49 18.24 21.72
N PRO A 280 -1.49 19.14 21.81
CA PRO A 280 -2.14 19.48 23.08
C PRO A 280 -2.92 18.30 23.69
N TRP A 281 -3.24 17.26 22.90
CA TRP A 281 -3.99 16.08 23.37
C TRP A 281 -3.27 15.32 24.48
N PHE A 282 -1.95 15.40 24.53
CA PHE A 282 -1.17 14.77 25.60
C PHE A 282 -1.40 15.39 26.98
N LEU A 283 -2.10 16.53 27.08
CA LEU A 283 -2.58 17.08 28.35
C LEU A 283 -3.51 16.08 29.05
N ASN A 284 -4.33 15.34 28.29
CA ASN A 284 -5.18 14.29 28.84
C ASN A 284 -4.34 13.23 29.58
N THR A 285 -3.30 12.68 28.95
CA THR A 285 -2.41 11.71 29.62
C THR A 285 -1.66 12.33 30.78
N ALA A 286 -1.22 13.60 30.69
CA ALA A 286 -0.56 14.27 31.80
C ALA A 286 -1.50 14.34 33.03
N CYS A 287 -2.74 14.77 32.85
CA CYS A 287 -3.74 14.84 33.91
C CYS A 287 -4.05 13.47 34.52
N TRP A 288 -4.31 12.45 33.69
CA TRP A 288 -4.56 11.08 34.17
C TRP A 288 -3.34 10.46 34.87
N SER A 289 -2.13 10.81 34.42
CA SER A 289 -0.89 10.36 35.07
C SER A 289 -0.68 10.98 36.45
N LEU A 290 -1.01 12.26 36.64
CA LEU A 290 -1.04 12.90 37.96
C LEU A 290 -2.07 12.24 38.87
N TRP A 291 -3.26 11.95 38.34
CA TRP A 291 -4.32 11.28 39.10
C TRP A 291 -3.91 9.86 39.53
N ARG A 292 -3.29 9.08 38.63
CA ARG A 292 -2.69 7.77 38.94
C ARG A 292 -1.63 7.89 40.03
N LEU A 293 -0.71 8.85 39.90
CA LEU A 293 0.35 9.10 40.88
C LEU A 293 -0.22 9.40 42.28
N TRP A 294 -1.24 10.26 42.35
CA TRP A 294 -1.93 10.59 43.59
C TRP A 294 -2.64 9.37 44.19
N SER A 295 -3.33 8.58 43.36
CA SER A 295 -4.03 7.36 43.77
C SER A 295 -3.07 6.30 44.33
N LEU A 296 -1.93 6.09 43.68
CA LEU A 296 -0.92 5.10 44.09
C LEU A 296 -0.11 5.52 45.31
N ARG A 297 0.05 6.83 45.57
CA ARG A 297 0.71 7.32 46.80
C ARG A 297 -0.05 6.92 48.07
N ARG A 298 -1.37 6.78 47.98
CA ARG A 298 -2.25 6.47 49.13
C ARG A 298 -2.67 5.01 49.23
N ALA A 299 -2.29 4.16 48.26
CA ALA A 299 -2.70 2.77 48.22
C ALA A 299 -1.73 1.86 49.00
N SER A 300 -2.28 1.03 49.90
CA SER A 300 -1.57 -0.12 50.47
C SER A 300 -1.47 -1.25 49.44
N VAL A 301 -0.59 -2.22 49.69
CA VAL A 301 -0.37 -3.35 48.77
C VAL A 301 -1.66 -4.18 48.61
N GLU A 302 -2.39 -4.42 49.69
CA GLU A 302 -3.68 -5.14 49.70
C GLU A 302 -4.76 -4.36 48.94
N ARG A 303 -4.71 -3.02 49.00
CA ARG A 303 -5.63 -2.19 48.23
C ARG A 303 -5.34 -2.26 46.74
N LEU A 304 -4.06 -2.39 46.35
CA LEU A 304 -3.67 -2.50 44.93
C LEU A 304 -4.19 -3.77 44.26
N THR A 305 -4.27 -4.90 44.96
CA THR A 305 -4.86 -6.14 44.41
C THR A 305 -6.36 -6.02 44.22
N MET A 306 -7.07 -5.42 45.17
CA MET A 306 -8.50 -5.11 45.01
C MET A 306 -8.75 -4.16 43.83
N ILE A 307 -7.87 -3.17 43.65
CA ILE A 307 -7.93 -2.21 42.54
C ILE A 307 -7.79 -2.91 41.18
N ARG A 308 -6.91 -3.93 41.07
CA ARG A 308 -6.71 -4.70 39.84
C ARG A 308 -8.04 -5.24 39.27
N ARG A 309 -8.96 -5.66 40.14
CA ARG A 309 -10.25 -6.25 39.75
C ARG A 309 -11.32 -5.21 39.39
N LYS A 310 -11.11 -3.94 39.73
CA LYS A 310 -12.04 -2.84 39.43
C LYS A 310 -11.55 -2.05 38.23
N LEU A 311 -11.92 -2.47 37.01
CA LEU A 311 -11.50 -1.85 35.74
C LEU A 311 -11.70 -0.33 35.68
N TRP A 312 -12.77 0.18 36.30
CA TRP A 312 -13.09 1.61 36.33
C TRP A 312 -12.33 2.39 37.41
N HIS A 313 -11.54 1.72 38.24
CA HIS A 313 -10.75 2.39 39.26
C HIS A 313 -9.72 3.32 38.59
N PRO A 314 -9.48 4.52 39.12
CA PRO A 314 -8.62 5.49 38.44
C PRO A 314 -7.14 5.12 38.29
N VAL A 315 -6.70 4.02 38.92
CA VAL A 315 -5.36 3.45 38.71
C VAL A 315 -5.24 2.81 37.32
N TRP A 316 -6.34 2.26 36.79
CA TRP A 316 -6.45 1.75 35.43
C TRP A 316 -6.72 2.87 34.43
N SER A 317 -7.44 3.92 34.82
CA SER A 317 -7.64 5.13 33.99
C SER A 317 -7.99 4.80 32.53
N LEU A 318 -8.76 3.74 32.28
CA LEU A 318 -9.17 3.35 30.92
C LEU A 318 -9.96 4.46 30.22
N GLN A 319 -10.56 5.34 31.02
CA GLN A 319 -11.20 6.58 30.59
C GLN A 319 -10.25 7.47 29.75
N GLU A 320 -8.94 7.46 30.05
CA GLU A 320 -7.93 8.19 29.26
C GLU A 320 -7.94 7.76 27.79
N PHE A 321 -7.94 6.45 27.54
CA PHE A 321 -7.94 5.90 26.19
C PHE A 321 -9.32 5.98 25.53
N ALA A 322 -10.40 5.95 26.31
CA ALA A 322 -11.73 6.25 25.80
C ALA A 322 -11.79 7.69 25.27
N VAL A 323 -11.21 8.66 25.99
CA VAL A 323 -11.08 10.06 25.52
C VAL A 323 -10.25 10.11 24.24
N TYR A 324 -9.10 9.43 24.16
CA TYR A 324 -8.34 9.37 22.91
C TYR A 324 -9.11 8.71 21.76
N GLY A 325 -9.88 7.66 22.02
CA GLY A 325 -10.73 7.02 21.02
C GLY A 325 -11.82 7.97 20.52
N LEU A 326 -12.50 8.67 21.43
CA LEU A 326 -13.50 9.69 21.08
C LEU A 326 -12.88 10.85 20.31
N LEU A 327 -11.68 11.29 20.68
CA LEU A 327 -10.94 12.33 19.96
C LEU A 327 -10.49 11.87 18.57
N GLY A 328 -10.10 10.60 18.40
CA GLY A 328 -9.79 10.05 17.08
C GLY A 328 -11.02 10.01 16.18
N ILE A 329 -12.14 9.50 16.70
CA ILE A 329 -13.42 9.47 15.98
C ILE A 329 -13.90 10.89 15.65
N TRP A 330 -13.86 11.80 16.63
CA TRP A 330 -14.28 13.19 16.44
C TRP A 330 -13.33 13.94 15.51
N GLY A 331 -12.02 13.74 15.61
CA GLY A 331 -11.04 14.31 14.68
C GLY A 331 -11.28 13.85 13.24
N ALA A 332 -11.68 12.60 13.04
CA ALA A 332 -12.09 12.10 11.74
C ALA A 332 -13.42 12.65 11.24
N ALA A 333 -14.39 12.85 12.14
CA ALA A 333 -15.71 13.40 11.79
C ALA A 333 -15.68 14.92 11.56
N ALA A 334 -14.87 15.64 12.32
CA ALA A 334 -14.76 17.09 12.29
C ALA A 334 -13.76 17.57 11.23
N GLY A 335 -12.74 16.77 10.87
CA GLY A 335 -11.69 17.18 9.93
C GLY A 335 -10.73 18.26 10.46
N TRP A 336 -10.75 18.53 11.77
CA TRP A 336 -10.20 19.77 12.36
C TRP A 336 -8.87 19.66 13.10
N LEU A 337 -8.27 18.48 13.28
CA LEU A 337 -7.25 18.31 14.33
C LEU A 337 -5.90 17.72 13.94
N MET A 338 -5.64 17.60 12.65
CA MET A 338 -4.26 17.69 12.15
C MET A 338 -4.20 18.92 11.26
N PRO A 339 -3.05 19.63 11.15
CA PRO A 339 -2.90 20.64 10.10
C PRO A 339 -3.43 19.98 8.83
N PRO A 340 -4.41 20.58 8.16
CA PRO A 340 -5.07 19.91 7.07
C PRO A 340 -3.96 19.59 6.07
N VAL A 341 -3.62 18.31 5.95
CA VAL A 341 -3.68 17.75 4.61
C VAL A 341 -5.13 18.01 4.27
N VAL A 342 -5.39 19.16 3.63
CA VAL A 342 -6.69 19.49 3.09
C VAL A 342 -7.00 18.22 2.32
N ALA A 343 -7.94 17.42 2.83
CA ALA A 343 -8.46 16.32 2.05
C ALA A 343 -9.02 17.06 0.86
N ALA A 344 -8.26 17.05 -0.24
CA ALA A 344 -8.62 17.77 -1.44
C ALA A 344 -10.07 17.35 -1.69
N PRO A 345 -10.98 18.32 -1.92
CA PRO A 345 -12.38 18.01 -2.15
C PRO A 345 -12.45 16.79 -3.06
N GLN A 346 -13.14 15.74 -2.60
CA GLN A 346 -13.20 14.47 -3.34
C GLN A 346 -13.52 14.81 -4.79
N PRO A 347 -12.63 14.45 -5.74
CA PRO A 347 -12.73 14.96 -7.10
C PRO A 347 -14.08 14.57 -7.69
N THR A 348 -14.94 15.58 -7.86
CA THR A 348 -16.35 15.44 -8.22
C THR A 348 -16.56 15.15 -9.70
N THR A 349 -15.57 15.48 -10.53
CA THR A 349 -15.58 15.24 -11.98
C THR A 349 -14.46 14.29 -12.38
N LEU A 350 -14.63 13.61 -13.52
CA LEU A 350 -13.61 12.73 -14.08
C LEU A 350 -12.30 13.49 -14.36
N ALA A 351 -12.38 14.77 -14.74
CA ALA A 351 -11.21 15.64 -14.93
C ALA A 351 -10.45 15.90 -13.62
N GLN A 352 -11.16 16.20 -12.53
CA GLN A 352 -10.55 16.33 -11.20
C GLN A 352 -9.95 15.01 -10.73
N GLN A 353 -10.56 13.87 -11.06
CA GLN A 353 -10.02 12.55 -10.73
C GLN A 353 -8.75 12.26 -11.54
N ALA A 354 -8.74 12.59 -12.83
CA ALA A 354 -7.57 12.53 -13.71
C ALA A 354 -6.44 13.41 -13.17
N ARG A 355 -6.75 14.61 -12.67
CA ARG A 355 -5.77 15.49 -12.04
C ARG A 355 -5.20 14.90 -10.76
N ALA A 356 -6.05 14.42 -9.84
CA ALA A 356 -5.60 13.82 -8.60
C ALA A 356 -4.73 12.56 -8.85
N ALA A 357 -5.12 11.72 -9.80
CA ALA A 357 -4.34 10.57 -10.22
C ALA A 357 -3.02 10.98 -10.89
N PHE A 358 -3.02 12.08 -11.63
CA PHE A 358 -1.80 12.65 -12.20
C PHE A 358 -0.79 13.03 -11.11
N ASP A 359 -1.24 13.78 -10.11
CA ASP A 359 -0.40 14.23 -8.99
C ASP A 359 0.16 13.02 -8.21
N ALA A 360 -0.67 12.00 -7.94
CA ALA A 360 -0.22 10.76 -7.29
C ALA A 360 0.84 9.99 -8.12
N GLY A 361 0.68 9.94 -9.44
CA GLY A 361 1.67 9.33 -10.34
C GLY A 361 2.97 10.14 -10.42
N ALA A 362 2.89 11.47 -10.36
CA ALA A 362 4.06 12.33 -10.30
C ALA A 362 4.85 12.13 -8.98
N GLU A 363 4.16 11.95 -7.86
CA GLU A 363 4.79 11.59 -6.58
C GLU A 363 5.48 10.22 -6.65
N TYR A 364 4.85 9.22 -7.29
CA TYR A 364 5.48 7.94 -7.54
C TYR A 364 6.80 8.11 -8.32
N LEU A 365 6.75 8.81 -9.45
CA LEU A 365 7.93 9.08 -10.28
C LEU A 365 9.02 9.81 -9.51
N ALA A 366 8.66 10.75 -8.65
CA ALA A 366 9.62 11.46 -7.80
C ALA A 366 10.39 10.51 -6.86
N ARG A 367 9.74 9.46 -6.35
CA ARG A 367 10.35 8.46 -5.45
C ARG A 367 11.25 7.47 -6.17
N VAL A 368 10.93 7.11 -7.42
CA VAL A 368 11.69 6.10 -8.19
C VAL A 368 12.78 6.69 -9.09
N GLN A 369 12.81 8.03 -9.27
CA GLN A 369 13.86 8.71 -10.02
C GLN A 369 15.24 8.52 -9.37
N GLN A 370 16.24 8.16 -10.17
CA GLN A 370 17.62 8.04 -9.70
C GLN A 370 18.19 9.41 -9.26
N PRO A 371 19.21 9.44 -8.38
CA PRO A 371 19.80 10.69 -7.91
C PRO A 371 20.29 11.63 -9.04
N HIS A 372 20.81 11.06 -10.13
CA HIS A 372 21.27 11.80 -11.32
C HIS A 372 20.15 12.17 -12.29
N GLY A 373 18.89 11.80 -12.00
CA GLY A 373 17.70 12.20 -12.78
C GLY A 373 17.17 11.13 -13.73
N ALA A 374 17.85 10.01 -13.90
CA ALA A 374 17.43 8.92 -14.77
C ALA A 374 16.20 8.17 -14.24
N PHE A 375 15.44 7.60 -15.17
CA PHE A 375 14.46 6.56 -14.94
C PHE A 375 14.95 5.25 -15.55
N LEU A 376 14.86 4.17 -14.77
CA LEU A 376 15.30 2.85 -15.20
C LEU A 376 14.17 2.14 -15.98
N ALA A 377 14.58 1.41 -17.01
CA ALA A 377 13.73 0.51 -17.77
C ALA A 377 14.04 -0.93 -17.40
N ASP A 378 13.05 -1.79 -17.43
CA ASP A 378 13.19 -3.23 -17.33
C ASP A 378 13.17 -3.80 -18.76
N GLN A 379 14.24 -4.49 -19.15
CA GLN A 379 14.35 -5.19 -20.43
C GLN A 379 14.15 -6.68 -20.17
N CYS A 380 13.09 -7.26 -20.72
CA CYS A 380 12.58 -8.57 -20.36
C CYS A 380 12.58 -9.54 -21.55
N GLU A 381 12.68 -10.83 -21.26
CA GLU A 381 12.64 -11.91 -22.27
C GLU A 381 11.22 -12.28 -22.73
N ASP A 382 10.19 -11.69 -22.12
CA ASP A 382 8.78 -11.96 -22.40
C ASP A 382 7.90 -10.71 -22.27
N ALA A 383 6.80 -10.68 -23.03
CA ALA A 383 5.83 -9.58 -23.04
C ALA A 383 5.10 -9.38 -21.71
N ALA A 384 5.03 -10.42 -20.87
CA ALA A 384 4.46 -10.34 -19.53
C ALA A 384 5.39 -9.65 -18.53
N MET A 385 6.60 -9.24 -18.97
CA MET A 385 7.58 -8.52 -18.16
C MET A 385 8.00 -9.30 -16.90
N SER A 386 8.12 -10.65 -16.99
CA SER A 386 8.39 -11.51 -15.83
C SER A 386 9.88 -11.76 -15.56
N ARG A 387 10.71 -11.82 -16.61
CA ARG A 387 12.17 -12.06 -16.52
C ARG A 387 12.93 -10.88 -17.08
N CYS A 388 13.29 -9.94 -16.20
CA CYS A 388 13.82 -8.64 -16.62
C CYS A 388 15.20 -8.34 -16.07
N VAL A 389 15.98 -7.61 -16.87
CA VAL A 389 17.21 -6.93 -16.48
C VAL A 389 16.94 -5.44 -16.47
N ARG A 390 17.19 -4.80 -15.34
CA ARG A 390 17.03 -3.35 -15.21
C ARG A 390 18.21 -2.63 -15.88
N LYS A 391 17.89 -1.72 -16.80
CA LYS A 391 18.84 -0.94 -17.57
C LYS A 391 18.53 0.55 -17.48
N GLU A 392 19.58 1.35 -17.61
CA GLU A 392 19.46 2.79 -17.74
C GLU A 392 19.40 3.16 -19.23
N LEU A 393 18.19 3.47 -19.71
CA LEU A 393 17.92 3.83 -21.10
C LEU A 393 17.47 5.29 -21.17
N PRO A 394 18.12 6.17 -21.94
CA PRO A 394 17.73 7.57 -22.06
C PRO A 394 16.26 7.72 -22.49
N MET A 395 15.79 6.88 -23.42
CA MET A 395 14.40 6.92 -23.90
C MET A 395 13.37 6.72 -22.78
N ALA A 396 13.66 5.90 -21.76
CA ALA A 396 12.75 5.74 -20.62
C ALA A 396 12.55 7.06 -19.86
N SER A 397 13.62 7.85 -19.72
CA SER A 397 13.56 9.17 -19.09
C SER A 397 12.84 10.20 -19.97
N ALA A 398 12.96 10.10 -21.30
CA ALA A 398 12.23 10.96 -22.24
C ALA A 398 10.72 10.72 -22.18
N VAL A 399 10.29 9.45 -22.17
CA VAL A 399 8.87 9.06 -22.02
C VAL A 399 8.27 9.58 -20.71
N VAL A 400 8.98 9.39 -19.60
CA VAL A 400 8.54 9.90 -18.29
C VAL A 400 8.47 11.42 -18.26
N LEU A 401 9.47 12.09 -18.85
CA LEU A 401 9.52 13.55 -18.90
C LEU A 401 8.36 14.15 -19.71
N ASP A 402 7.95 13.52 -20.83
CA ASP A 402 6.79 13.94 -21.62
C ASP A 402 5.48 13.87 -20.79
N GLY A 403 5.32 12.80 -20.00
CA GLY A 403 4.20 12.65 -19.07
C GLY A 403 4.15 13.77 -18.03
N LEU A 404 5.27 14.04 -17.37
CA LEU A 404 5.36 15.09 -16.34
C LEU A 404 5.19 16.51 -16.91
N ALA A 405 5.57 16.73 -18.17
CA ALA A 405 5.47 18.03 -18.82
C ALA A 405 4.02 18.48 -19.12
N GLN A 406 3.00 17.64 -18.86
CA GLN A 406 1.60 18.04 -19.06
C GLN A 406 1.12 19.08 -18.04
N LEU A 407 1.48 18.92 -16.77
CA LEU A 407 1.02 19.78 -15.69
C LEU A 407 2.21 20.16 -14.78
N PRO A 408 3.13 21.02 -15.27
CA PRO A 408 4.37 21.32 -14.56
C PRO A 408 4.11 22.27 -13.38
N GLN A 409 3.61 21.74 -12.28
CA GLN A 409 3.50 22.43 -11.00
C GLN A 409 4.35 21.69 -9.94
N GLY A 410 4.30 22.12 -8.68
CA GLY A 410 4.86 21.40 -7.52
C GLY A 410 6.08 20.47 -7.70
N ILE A 411 5.86 19.18 -7.42
CA ILE A 411 6.89 18.14 -7.40
C ILE A 411 7.34 17.76 -8.81
N GLU A 412 6.41 17.80 -9.76
CA GLU A 412 6.58 17.54 -11.18
C GLU A 412 7.73 18.38 -11.73
N ARG A 413 7.73 19.69 -11.45
CA ARG A 413 8.76 20.61 -11.95
C ARG A 413 10.18 20.19 -11.53
N ARG A 414 10.37 19.74 -10.30
CA ARG A 414 11.69 19.30 -9.81
C ARG A 414 12.13 17.99 -10.46
N VAL A 415 11.22 17.04 -10.61
CA VAL A 415 11.47 15.75 -11.26
C VAL A 415 11.80 15.96 -12.74
N THR A 416 11.01 16.79 -13.43
CA THR A 416 11.19 17.23 -14.81
C THR A 416 12.56 17.86 -15.02
N GLN A 417 12.97 18.82 -14.18
CA GLN A 417 14.28 19.48 -14.32
C GLN A 417 15.46 18.52 -14.12
N ARG A 418 15.35 17.51 -13.26
CA ARG A 418 16.39 16.49 -13.09
C ARG A 418 16.46 15.56 -14.30
N ALA A 419 15.32 15.08 -14.79
CA ALA A 419 15.25 14.22 -15.97
C ALA A 419 15.71 14.93 -17.24
N ALA A 420 15.38 16.21 -17.40
CA ALA A 420 15.82 17.02 -18.53
C ALA A 420 17.35 17.23 -18.53
N ARG A 421 17.93 17.55 -17.36
CA ARG A 421 19.41 17.61 -17.21
C ARG A 421 20.07 16.28 -17.53
N TYR A 422 19.49 15.19 -17.05
CA TYR A 422 19.97 13.84 -17.34
C TYR A 422 19.99 13.59 -18.85
N LEU A 423 18.85 13.78 -19.54
CA LEU A 423 18.74 13.59 -20.99
C LEU A 423 19.72 14.45 -21.76
N ARG A 424 19.88 15.72 -21.37
CA ARG A 424 20.86 16.62 -21.99
C ARG A 424 22.29 16.10 -21.83
N ALA A 425 22.63 15.51 -20.68
CA ALA A 425 23.92 14.87 -20.47
C ALA A 425 24.10 13.56 -21.25
N GLN A 426 23.01 12.92 -21.70
CA GLN A 426 23.06 11.73 -22.56
C GLN A 426 23.19 12.08 -24.06
N GLN A 427 22.98 13.34 -24.45
CA GLN A 427 23.09 13.75 -25.85
C GLN A 427 24.55 13.77 -26.33
N THR A 428 24.79 13.30 -27.56
CA THR A 428 26.06 13.48 -28.26
C THR A 428 26.11 14.84 -28.95
N GLU A 429 27.23 15.13 -29.62
CA GLU A 429 27.31 16.27 -30.55
C GLU A 429 26.17 16.22 -31.58
N GLY A 430 25.52 17.36 -31.79
CA GLY A 430 24.32 17.50 -32.62
C GLY A 430 23.00 17.21 -31.91
N GLY A 431 23.01 16.78 -30.63
CA GLY A 431 21.80 16.53 -29.84
C GLY A 431 21.24 15.11 -29.93
N TRP A 432 22.01 14.16 -30.47
CA TRP A 432 21.55 12.79 -30.69
C TRP A 432 21.60 11.93 -29.42
N LEU A 433 20.68 10.99 -29.30
CA LEU A 433 20.64 9.99 -28.24
C LEU A 433 20.96 8.60 -28.77
N ARG A 434 21.67 7.84 -27.94
CA ARG A 434 21.92 6.41 -28.12
C ARG A 434 20.88 5.61 -27.35
N TYR A 435 20.78 4.33 -27.68
CA TYR A 435 19.84 3.42 -27.04
C TYR A 435 20.19 3.19 -25.55
N HIS A 436 21.46 2.92 -25.21
CA HIS A 436 21.92 2.89 -23.83
C HIS A 436 22.56 4.21 -23.37
N ALA A 437 22.49 4.47 -22.06
CA ALA A 437 23.15 5.59 -21.41
C ALA A 437 24.68 5.47 -21.48
N TRP A 438 25.40 6.59 -21.39
CA TRP A 438 26.88 6.65 -21.48
C TRP A 438 27.62 5.73 -20.50
N ALA A 439 27.03 5.45 -19.34
CA ALA A 439 27.61 4.54 -18.35
C ALA A 439 27.58 3.07 -18.78
N HIS A 440 26.81 2.71 -19.81
CA HIS A 440 26.69 1.34 -20.28
C HIS A 440 27.93 0.93 -21.10
N PRO A 441 28.50 -0.28 -20.91
CA PRO A 441 29.73 -0.70 -21.59
C PRO A 441 29.67 -0.68 -23.13
N THR A 442 28.47 -0.82 -23.70
CA THR A 442 28.26 -0.82 -25.16
C THR A 442 27.89 0.53 -25.74
N ALA A 443 27.66 1.56 -24.90
CA ALA A 443 27.12 2.84 -25.35
C ALA A 443 27.99 3.47 -26.45
N LEU A 444 29.32 3.43 -26.31
CA LEU A 444 30.26 3.96 -27.31
C LEU A 444 30.17 3.28 -28.68
N ARG A 445 29.66 2.04 -28.73
CA ARG A 445 29.52 1.26 -29.96
C ARG A 445 28.16 1.48 -30.64
N GLU A 446 27.16 1.96 -29.92
CA GLU A 446 25.81 2.13 -30.46
C GLU A 446 25.69 3.37 -31.33
N LEU A 447 25.05 3.21 -32.49
CA LEU A 447 24.65 4.35 -33.30
C LEU A 447 23.46 5.06 -32.64
N PRO A 448 23.37 6.39 -32.76
CA PRO A 448 22.20 7.11 -32.28
C PRO A 448 20.92 6.72 -33.02
N VAL A 449 19.79 6.70 -32.32
CA VAL A 449 18.47 6.33 -32.87
C VAL A 449 17.70 7.61 -33.22
N VAL A 450 17.20 7.70 -34.46
CA VAL A 450 16.57 8.92 -34.98
C VAL A 450 15.24 9.20 -34.27
N ALA A 451 14.42 8.18 -34.03
CA ALA A 451 13.15 8.32 -33.31
C ALA A 451 13.36 8.82 -31.88
N ASP A 452 14.21 8.14 -31.09
CA ASP A 452 14.52 8.50 -29.70
C ASP A 452 15.08 9.92 -29.59
N SER A 453 15.98 10.28 -30.51
CA SER A 453 16.58 11.62 -30.55
C SER A 453 15.56 12.70 -30.89
N SER A 454 14.70 12.46 -31.89
CA SER A 454 13.63 13.39 -32.28
C SER A 454 12.63 13.59 -31.15
N TYR A 455 12.22 12.50 -30.50
CA TYR A 455 11.30 12.53 -29.37
C TYR A 455 11.91 13.28 -28.19
N ALA A 456 13.12 12.93 -27.77
CA ALA A 456 13.78 13.61 -26.65
C ALA A 456 14.07 15.08 -26.94
N ALA A 457 14.44 15.44 -28.17
CA ALA A 457 14.62 16.83 -28.58
C ALA A 457 13.32 17.62 -28.41
N TRP A 458 12.18 17.06 -28.82
CA TRP A 458 10.87 17.70 -28.61
C TRP A 458 10.54 17.85 -27.12
N VAL A 459 10.77 16.82 -26.30
CA VAL A 459 10.47 16.89 -24.86
C VAL A 459 11.37 17.93 -24.16
N LEU A 460 12.66 18.00 -24.53
CA LEU A 460 13.61 18.97 -23.98
C LEU A 460 13.24 20.41 -24.34
N ASP A 461 12.83 20.65 -25.58
CA ASP A 461 12.34 21.95 -26.04
C ASP A 461 11.11 22.40 -25.23
N ARG A 462 10.15 21.49 -25.06
CA ARG A 462 8.93 21.74 -24.28
C ARG A 462 9.19 22.13 -22.82
N VAL A 463 10.30 21.73 -22.23
CA VAL A 463 10.69 22.09 -20.85
C VAL A 463 11.70 23.24 -20.79
N GLY A 464 11.93 23.93 -21.90
CA GLY A 464 12.82 25.11 -22.00
C GLY A 464 14.31 24.77 -21.93
N MET A 465 14.71 23.58 -22.41
CA MET A 465 16.11 23.20 -22.54
C MET A 465 16.54 23.25 -24.02
N ASP A 466 16.77 24.48 -24.49
CA ASP A 466 16.99 24.81 -25.90
C ASP A 466 18.15 24.04 -26.55
N GLY A 467 17.84 23.47 -27.72
CA GLY A 467 18.79 22.82 -28.63
C GLY A 467 18.27 22.65 -30.06
N ALA A 468 17.11 23.25 -30.39
CA ALA A 468 16.36 22.96 -31.61
C ALA A 468 17.14 23.27 -32.90
N SER A 469 17.90 24.37 -32.96
CA SER A 469 18.56 24.81 -34.19
C SER A 469 19.75 23.95 -34.61
N SER A 470 20.56 23.45 -33.66
CA SER A 470 21.63 22.49 -33.96
C SER A 470 21.07 21.11 -34.30
N TRP A 471 20.03 20.69 -33.60
CA TRP A 471 19.33 19.44 -33.83
C TRP A 471 18.69 19.40 -35.23
N GLN A 472 17.93 20.44 -35.60
CA GLN A 472 17.24 20.54 -36.90
C GLN A 472 18.18 20.33 -38.07
N ARG A 473 19.32 21.03 -38.09
CA ARG A 473 20.31 20.90 -39.17
C ARG A 473 20.86 19.48 -39.25
N SER A 474 21.16 18.87 -38.10
CA SER A 474 21.69 17.51 -38.05
C SER A 474 20.64 16.48 -38.48
N LEU A 475 19.39 16.64 -38.05
CA LEU A 475 18.27 15.79 -38.44
C LEU A 475 18.00 15.86 -39.94
N LEU A 476 17.86 17.06 -40.51
CA LEU A 476 17.57 17.22 -41.94
C LEU A 476 18.69 16.67 -42.84
N ALA A 477 19.93 16.63 -42.36
CA ALA A 477 21.03 15.97 -43.07
C ALA A 477 20.88 14.44 -43.18
N GLN A 478 20.00 13.83 -42.38
CA GLN A 478 19.68 12.40 -42.44
C GLN A 478 18.47 12.08 -43.35
N GLN A 479 17.80 13.10 -43.90
CA GLN A 479 16.64 12.89 -44.75
C GLN A 479 17.05 12.23 -46.07
N ARG A 480 16.33 11.19 -46.47
CA ARG A 480 16.55 10.47 -47.73
C ARG A 480 15.88 11.18 -48.90
N SER A 481 16.22 10.77 -50.12
CA SER A 481 15.65 11.35 -51.35
C SER A 481 14.13 11.15 -51.47
N ASP A 482 13.58 10.11 -50.85
CA ASP A 482 12.14 9.85 -50.76
C ASP A 482 11.46 10.57 -49.56
N GLY A 483 12.23 11.40 -48.84
CA GLY A 483 11.83 12.16 -47.66
C GLY A 483 11.76 11.40 -46.35
N SER A 484 12.00 10.08 -46.36
CA SER A 484 12.01 9.25 -45.17
C SER A 484 13.28 9.40 -44.34
N PHE A 485 13.23 8.88 -43.12
CA PHE A 485 14.35 8.87 -42.20
C PHE A 485 14.80 7.45 -41.87
N PRO A 486 16.12 7.20 -41.80
CA PRO A 486 16.63 5.92 -41.33
C PRO A 486 16.33 5.76 -39.84
N ILE A 487 16.31 4.52 -39.36
CA ILE A 487 16.20 4.22 -37.92
C ILE A 487 17.40 4.79 -37.14
N TYR A 488 18.60 4.67 -37.69
CA TYR A 488 19.86 5.08 -37.05
C TYR A 488 20.51 6.26 -37.78
N ARG A 489 21.18 7.14 -37.04
CA ARG A 489 21.98 8.24 -37.59
C ARG A 489 23.22 7.70 -38.31
N PHE A 490 23.46 8.15 -39.53
CA PHE A 490 24.73 7.97 -40.23
C PHE A 490 25.79 8.98 -39.77
N PRO A 491 27.05 8.57 -39.60
CA PRO A 491 28.17 9.49 -39.38
C PRO A 491 28.27 10.55 -40.48
N ASP A 492 28.74 11.75 -40.12
CA ASP A 492 28.87 12.84 -41.09
C ASP A 492 29.87 12.46 -42.21
N GLY A 493 29.52 12.77 -43.46
CA GLY A 493 30.29 12.41 -44.65
C GLY A 493 29.97 11.03 -45.23
N TRP A 494 29.09 10.26 -44.59
CA TRP A 494 28.66 8.96 -45.10
C TRP A 494 27.37 9.14 -45.89
N SER A 495 27.50 9.19 -47.22
CA SER A 495 26.37 9.43 -48.13
C SER A 495 25.58 8.17 -48.48
N SER A 496 26.06 6.98 -48.13
CA SER A 496 25.37 5.72 -48.42
C SER A 496 25.66 4.61 -47.41
N PRO A 497 24.75 3.61 -47.30
CA PRO A 497 25.01 2.37 -46.56
C PRO A 497 26.29 1.64 -47.02
N ALA A 498 26.69 1.80 -48.29
CA ALA A 498 27.84 1.14 -48.88
C ALA A 498 29.18 1.52 -48.21
N SER A 499 29.31 2.78 -47.78
CA SER A 499 30.50 3.27 -47.06
C SER A 499 30.60 2.79 -45.60
N VAL A 500 29.54 2.14 -45.08
CA VAL A 500 29.43 1.66 -43.69
C VAL A 500 30.05 0.28 -43.49
N HIS A 501 30.44 -0.42 -44.55
CA HIS A 501 30.62 -1.88 -44.48
C HIS A 501 31.86 -2.40 -43.76
N LEU A 502 32.88 -1.59 -43.44
CA LEU A 502 34.15 -2.15 -42.92
C LEU A 502 34.29 -2.14 -41.39
N LEU A 503 33.90 -1.07 -40.70
CA LEU A 503 34.20 -0.93 -39.25
C LEU A 503 33.10 -1.49 -38.34
N PRO A 504 31.81 -1.14 -38.51
CA PRO A 504 30.76 -1.66 -37.65
C PRO A 504 30.39 -3.11 -37.97
N ALA A 505 30.62 -3.60 -39.20
CA ALA A 505 30.42 -5.02 -39.54
C ALA A 505 31.38 -5.95 -38.76
N LEU A 506 32.60 -5.48 -38.47
CA LEU A 506 33.57 -6.18 -37.63
C LEU A 506 33.22 -6.12 -36.13
N TRP A 507 32.45 -5.11 -35.69
CA TRP A 507 32.13 -4.89 -34.27
C TRP A 507 30.74 -5.34 -33.83
N HIS A 508 29.75 -5.34 -34.72
CA HIS A 508 28.33 -5.58 -34.37
C HIS A 508 27.75 -6.87 -34.96
N GLY A 509 28.52 -7.60 -35.77
CA GLY A 509 28.01 -8.73 -36.54
C GLY A 509 27.12 -8.30 -37.72
N GLN A 510 26.88 -9.24 -38.63
CA GLN A 510 26.12 -9.05 -39.88
C GLN A 510 24.66 -8.51 -39.73
N PRO A 511 23.86 -8.79 -38.68
CA PRO A 511 22.44 -8.41 -38.65
C PRO A 511 22.16 -6.90 -38.60
N VAL A 512 23.04 -6.11 -37.97
CA VAL A 512 22.83 -4.66 -37.81
C VAL A 512 22.98 -3.91 -39.15
N MET A 513 23.78 -4.44 -40.07
CA MET A 513 24.11 -3.79 -41.35
C MET A 513 22.92 -3.69 -42.30
N SER A 514 22.07 -4.71 -42.38
CA SER A 514 20.93 -4.70 -43.31
C SER A 514 19.88 -3.66 -42.92
N ARG A 515 19.81 -3.29 -41.63
CA ARG A 515 18.81 -2.38 -41.09
C ARG A 515 19.21 -0.91 -41.08
N LEU A 516 20.47 -0.58 -41.37
CA LEU A 516 20.90 0.82 -41.43
C LEU A 516 20.13 1.61 -42.50
N SER A 517 19.70 0.94 -43.57
CA SER A 517 18.89 1.53 -44.63
C SER A 517 17.37 1.30 -44.44
N GLU A 518 16.94 0.60 -43.40
CA GLU A 518 15.52 0.39 -43.13
C GLU A 518 14.88 1.69 -42.63
N THR A 519 13.65 1.91 -43.08
CA THR A 519 12.78 2.99 -42.64
C THR A 519 11.67 2.38 -41.79
N ASP A 520 11.26 3.07 -40.73
CA ASP A 520 10.22 2.59 -39.83
C ASP A 520 9.10 3.64 -39.71
N PRO A 521 7.82 3.26 -39.85
CA PRO A 521 6.71 4.22 -39.79
C PRO A 521 6.65 5.03 -38.49
N LEU A 522 7.06 4.44 -37.35
CA LEU A 522 7.12 5.15 -36.07
C LEU A 522 8.26 6.18 -36.05
N THR A 523 9.40 5.87 -36.67
CA THR A 523 10.49 6.83 -36.85
C THR A 523 10.03 8.01 -37.70
N ASP A 524 9.44 7.74 -38.87
CA ASP A 524 8.91 8.78 -39.78
C ASP A 524 7.83 9.63 -39.07
N ALA A 525 6.92 9.02 -38.31
CA ALA A 525 5.89 9.74 -37.55
C ALA A 525 6.46 10.61 -36.42
N THR A 526 7.50 10.13 -35.72
CA THR A 526 8.15 10.88 -34.63
C THR A 526 8.98 12.05 -35.17
N VAL A 527 9.62 11.88 -36.32
CA VAL A 527 10.30 12.97 -37.02
C VAL A 527 9.28 14.01 -37.50
N LEU A 528 8.19 13.58 -38.14
CA LEU A 528 7.11 14.47 -38.54
C LEU A 528 6.54 15.23 -37.34
N PHE A 529 6.31 14.54 -36.22
CA PHE A 529 5.88 15.15 -34.97
C PHE A 529 6.79 16.30 -34.54
N TRP A 530 8.11 16.09 -34.53
CA TRP A 530 9.08 17.13 -34.20
C TRP A 530 9.03 18.29 -35.21
N LEU A 531 9.11 18.00 -36.51
CA LEU A 531 9.14 19.01 -37.58
C LEU A 531 7.91 19.92 -37.56
N SER A 532 6.71 19.33 -37.42
CA SER A 532 5.46 20.07 -37.43
C SER A 532 5.34 21.03 -36.24
N HIS A 533 5.78 20.63 -35.05
CA HIS A 533 5.75 21.51 -33.87
C HIS A 533 6.74 22.68 -33.97
N HIS A 534 7.74 22.59 -34.84
CA HIS A 534 8.74 23.64 -35.08
C HIS A 534 8.48 24.42 -36.37
N GLY A 535 7.34 24.20 -37.04
CA GLY A 535 7.02 24.87 -38.31
C GLY A 535 7.99 24.54 -39.44
N VAL A 536 8.70 23.41 -39.37
CA VAL A 536 9.63 22.97 -40.41
C VAL A 536 8.87 22.17 -41.46
N SER A 537 9.09 22.49 -42.74
CA SER A 537 8.45 21.75 -43.84
C SER A 537 8.85 20.28 -43.82
N ALA A 538 7.85 19.40 -43.80
CA ALA A 538 8.05 17.96 -43.80
C ALA A 538 8.24 17.36 -45.22
N GLY A 539 8.08 18.16 -46.28
CA GLY A 539 8.15 17.67 -47.66
C GLY A 539 7.23 16.45 -47.89
N PRO A 540 7.70 15.37 -48.52
CA PRO A 540 6.88 14.18 -48.78
C PRO A 540 6.67 13.29 -47.55
N LEU A 541 7.34 13.54 -46.42
CA LEU A 541 7.22 12.74 -45.20
C LEU A 541 5.77 12.71 -44.67
N CYS A 542 5.08 13.85 -44.70
CA CYS A 542 3.71 13.90 -44.17
C CYS A 542 2.76 13.00 -44.98
N GLY A 543 2.87 12.99 -46.31
CA GLY A 543 2.06 12.12 -47.16
C GLY A 543 2.29 10.64 -46.87
N ARG A 544 3.55 10.26 -46.61
CA ARG A 544 3.90 8.88 -46.21
C ARG A 544 3.27 8.49 -44.88
N VAL A 545 3.39 9.35 -43.86
CA VAL A 545 2.78 9.09 -42.54
C VAL A 545 1.26 9.03 -42.64
N ALA A 546 0.64 9.90 -43.43
CA ALA A 546 -0.80 9.88 -43.70
C ALA A 546 -1.24 8.57 -44.38
N GLN A 547 -0.47 8.08 -45.35
CA GLN A 547 -0.74 6.82 -46.03
C GLN A 547 -0.60 5.63 -45.09
N ALA A 548 0.46 5.59 -44.28
CA ALA A 548 0.66 4.54 -43.27
C ALA A 548 -0.49 4.53 -42.25
N ALA A 549 -0.95 5.70 -41.79
CA ALA A 549 -2.07 5.83 -40.87
C ALA A 549 -3.42 5.36 -41.46
N GLN A 550 -3.61 5.43 -42.78
CA GLN A 550 -4.82 4.94 -43.46
C GLN A 550 -4.80 3.43 -43.72
N ALA A 551 -3.62 2.80 -43.70
CA ALA A 551 -3.49 1.38 -43.96
C ALA A 551 -4.07 0.50 -42.82
N SER A 552 -4.01 -0.82 -43.02
CA SER A 552 -4.44 -1.79 -41.99
C SER A 552 -3.51 -1.77 -40.78
N GLU A 553 -3.96 -2.31 -39.64
CA GLU A 553 -3.14 -2.39 -38.42
C GLU A 553 -1.78 -3.05 -38.62
N ALA A 554 -1.70 -4.04 -39.51
CA ALA A 554 -0.44 -4.69 -39.88
C ALA A 554 0.60 -3.70 -40.44
N ALA A 555 0.14 -2.63 -41.10
CA ALA A 555 1.00 -1.57 -41.65
C ALA A 555 1.45 -0.55 -40.59
N TRP A 556 0.89 -0.59 -39.38
CA TRP A 556 1.32 0.19 -38.22
C TRP A 556 2.41 -0.53 -37.42
N GLY A 557 2.70 -1.78 -37.77
CA GLY A 557 3.77 -2.57 -37.18
C GLY A 557 5.09 -1.81 -37.32
N SER A 558 5.66 -1.42 -36.18
CA SER A 558 7.02 -0.93 -36.09
C SER A 558 7.91 -2.10 -35.69
N SER A 559 9.15 -2.11 -36.20
CA SER A 559 10.20 -3.02 -35.73
C SER A 559 10.50 -2.85 -34.24
N PHE A 560 10.06 -1.72 -33.66
CA PHE A 560 10.20 -1.38 -32.24
C PHE A 560 8.87 -1.39 -31.48
N GLY A 561 7.72 -1.23 -32.11
CA GLY A 561 6.43 -1.19 -31.41
C GLY A 561 5.90 -2.59 -31.08
N ASP A 562 5.66 -2.90 -29.81
CA ASP A 562 4.87 -4.10 -29.45
C ASP A 562 3.40 -3.92 -29.83
N SER A 563 2.93 -2.66 -29.78
CA SER A 563 1.55 -2.26 -30.01
C SER A 563 1.47 -1.19 -31.11
N PRO A 564 0.58 -1.34 -32.10
CA PRO A 564 0.42 -0.35 -33.17
C PRO A 564 -0.15 0.98 -32.67
N TYR A 565 -0.76 1.00 -31.49
CA TYR A 565 -1.35 2.20 -30.89
C TYR A 565 -0.32 3.28 -30.54
N MET A 566 0.96 2.91 -30.32
CA MET A 566 2.02 3.90 -30.13
C MET A 566 2.18 4.80 -31.37
N PHE A 567 2.22 4.21 -32.57
CA PHE A 567 2.30 4.96 -33.82
C PHE A 567 1.09 5.89 -33.99
N ILE A 568 -0.11 5.38 -33.72
CA ILE A 568 -1.34 6.17 -33.82
C ILE A 568 -1.36 7.32 -32.81
N ASN A 569 -0.88 7.11 -31.59
CA ASN A 569 -0.76 8.17 -30.59
C ASN A 569 0.17 9.28 -31.08
N VAL A 570 1.31 8.94 -31.69
CA VAL A 570 2.20 9.95 -32.29
C VAL A 570 1.47 10.69 -33.41
N VAL A 571 0.82 9.99 -34.34
CA VAL A 571 0.04 10.63 -35.44
C VAL A 571 -1.04 11.56 -34.90
N GLY A 572 -1.82 11.12 -33.91
CA GLY A 572 -2.86 11.94 -33.28
C GLY A 572 -2.28 13.18 -32.62
N ARG A 573 -1.11 13.08 -31.98
CA ARG A 573 -0.42 14.24 -31.40
C ARG A 573 0.19 15.18 -32.43
N THR A 574 0.56 14.66 -33.60
CA THR A 574 1.06 15.46 -34.73
C THR A 574 -0.04 16.24 -35.43
N TYR A 575 -1.27 15.70 -35.45
CA TYR A 575 -2.39 16.26 -36.20
C TYR A 575 -2.62 17.77 -36.00
N PRO A 576 -2.66 18.33 -34.77
CA PRO A 576 -2.89 19.77 -34.58
C PRO A 576 -1.85 20.67 -35.26
N ALA A 577 -0.60 20.20 -35.40
CA ALA A 577 0.50 20.95 -36.02
C ALA A 577 0.67 20.65 -37.53
N ALA A 578 0.03 19.59 -38.04
CA ALA A 578 0.17 19.10 -39.42
C ALA A 578 -1.18 18.87 -40.12
N ALA A 579 -2.22 19.57 -39.67
CA ALA A 579 -3.62 19.20 -39.91
C ALA A 579 -3.98 19.02 -41.39
N SER A 580 -3.40 19.83 -42.29
CA SER A 580 -3.73 19.79 -43.72
C SER A 580 -3.36 18.47 -44.40
N CYS A 581 -2.19 17.91 -44.11
CA CYS A 581 -1.72 16.69 -44.76
C CYS A 581 -2.16 15.39 -44.04
N LEU A 582 -2.47 15.46 -42.75
CA LEU A 582 -3.02 14.34 -42.00
C LEU A 582 -4.56 14.26 -42.01
N ALA A 583 -5.26 15.22 -42.63
CA ALA A 583 -6.72 15.26 -42.70
C ALA A 583 -7.36 13.96 -43.20
N PRO A 584 -6.88 13.30 -44.29
CA PRO A 584 -7.47 12.04 -44.74
C PRO A 584 -7.32 10.90 -43.72
N ALA A 585 -6.19 10.86 -43.01
CA ALA A 585 -5.93 9.88 -41.97
C ALA A 585 -6.81 10.09 -40.72
N ARG A 586 -7.12 11.35 -40.38
CA ARG A 586 -7.95 11.68 -39.20
C ARG A 586 -9.30 10.99 -39.24
N THR A 587 -10.04 11.10 -40.34
CA THR A 587 -11.40 10.54 -40.44
C THR A 587 -11.36 9.02 -40.27
N ALA A 588 -10.43 8.35 -40.95
CA ALA A 588 -10.26 6.90 -40.86
C ALA A 588 -9.88 6.44 -39.45
N LEU A 589 -8.94 7.15 -38.79
CA LEU A 589 -8.51 6.85 -37.43
C LEU A 589 -9.62 7.09 -36.41
N LEU A 590 -10.36 8.20 -36.50
CA LEU A 590 -11.47 8.48 -35.59
C LEU A 590 -12.57 7.40 -35.69
N ALA A 591 -12.96 7.03 -36.92
CA ALA A 591 -13.94 5.97 -37.12
C ALA A 591 -13.48 4.65 -36.47
N ARG A 592 -12.21 4.26 -36.67
CA ARG A 592 -11.66 3.02 -36.11
C ARG A 592 -11.56 3.07 -34.58
N LEU A 593 -10.93 4.11 -34.02
CA LEU A 593 -10.64 4.22 -32.59
C LEU A 593 -11.90 4.42 -31.72
N THR A 594 -12.99 4.95 -32.29
CA THR A 594 -14.26 5.11 -31.58
C THR A 594 -15.16 3.88 -31.66
N GLN A 595 -15.06 3.09 -32.75
CA GLN A 595 -15.76 1.81 -32.90
C GLN A 595 -15.08 0.66 -32.16
N ASP A 596 -13.80 0.81 -31.84
CA ASP A 596 -13.05 -0.12 -31.01
C ASP A 596 -13.64 -0.18 -29.59
N GLN A 597 -14.64 -1.07 -29.45
CA GLN A 597 -15.29 -1.41 -28.19
C GLN A 597 -14.54 -2.51 -27.44
N GLN A 598 -13.53 -3.15 -28.05
CA GLN A 598 -12.61 -3.94 -27.26
C GLN A 598 -11.87 -2.96 -26.39
N ASP A 599 -12.13 -3.03 -25.08
CA ASP A 599 -11.32 -2.32 -24.09
C ASP A 599 -9.87 -2.70 -24.38
N ALA A 600 -9.12 -1.81 -25.05
CA ALA A 600 -7.79 -2.18 -25.52
C ALA A 600 -7.01 -2.75 -24.34
N GLU A 601 -6.59 -4.00 -24.49
CA GLU A 601 -6.25 -4.91 -23.38
C GLU A 601 -4.92 -4.50 -22.73
N GLY A 602 -4.92 -3.40 -21.99
CA GLY A 602 -3.70 -2.90 -21.37
C GLY A 602 -3.72 -1.43 -21.02
N VAL A 603 -2.84 -1.09 -20.07
CA VAL A 603 -2.65 0.28 -19.59
C VAL A 603 -2.13 1.19 -20.69
N LEU A 604 -1.17 0.71 -21.49
CA LEU A 604 -0.52 1.53 -22.51
C LEU A 604 -1.44 1.76 -23.71
N GLU A 605 -2.12 0.72 -24.18
CA GLU A 605 -3.07 0.79 -25.29
C GLU A 605 -4.21 1.74 -24.97
N SER A 606 -4.79 1.62 -23.77
CA SER A 606 -5.84 2.52 -23.32
C SER A 606 -5.37 3.97 -23.24
N ALA A 607 -4.15 4.22 -22.76
CA ALA A 607 -3.55 5.54 -22.72
C ALA A 607 -3.26 6.10 -24.13
N TRP A 608 -2.65 5.31 -25.00
CA TRP A 608 -2.33 5.71 -26.38
C TRP A 608 -3.57 5.98 -27.22
N VAL A 609 -4.62 5.16 -27.12
CA VAL A 609 -5.87 5.39 -27.84
C VAL A 609 -6.55 6.66 -27.35
N ALA A 610 -6.68 6.86 -26.03
CA ALA A 610 -7.26 8.08 -25.48
C ALA A 610 -6.42 9.32 -25.88
N GLY A 611 -5.10 9.23 -25.82
CA GLY A 611 -4.16 10.26 -26.25
C GLY A 611 -4.30 10.61 -27.73
N ALA A 612 -4.46 9.59 -28.59
CA ALA A 612 -4.68 9.75 -30.02
C ALA A 612 -6.03 10.42 -30.32
N LEU A 613 -7.12 9.95 -29.71
CA LEU A 613 -8.47 10.52 -29.86
C LEU A 613 -8.49 12.01 -29.50
N MET A 614 -7.93 12.38 -28.34
CA MET A 614 -7.77 13.78 -27.94
C MET A 614 -6.85 14.56 -28.90
N GLY A 615 -5.83 13.89 -29.44
CA GLY A 615 -4.96 14.37 -30.51
C GLY A 615 -5.69 14.82 -31.77
N LEU A 616 -6.62 13.98 -32.19
CA LEU A 616 -7.45 14.18 -33.37
C LEU A 616 -8.66 15.10 -33.08
N GLY A 617 -8.74 15.71 -31.90
CA GLY A 617 -9.81 16.63 -31.52
C GLY A 617 -11.13 15.94 -31.18
N TYR A 618 -11.11 14.67 -30.79
CA TYR A 618 -12.30 13.97 -30.29
C TYR A 618 -12.36 14.05 -28.76
N ALA A 619 -13.54 14.46 -28.24
CA ALA A 619 -13.82 14.65 -26.81
C ALA A 619 -15.17 14.01 -26.42
N GLY A 620 -15.38 12.74 -26.78
CA GLY A 620 -16.59 11.99 -26.50
C GLY A 620 -16.41 10.81 -25.54
N GLU A 621 -17.45 10.01 -25.38
CA GLU A 621 -17.55 8.91 -24.41
C GLU A 621 -16.39 7.91 -24.50
N ALA A 622 -15.85 7.65 -25.70
CA ALA A 622 -14.73 6.72 -25.87
C ALA A 622 -13.46 7.17 -25.10
N VAL A 623 -13.22 8.48 -24.99
CA VAL A 623 -12.11 9.03 -24.19
C VAL A 623 -12.42 8.88 -22.70
N ASP A 624 -13.63 9.27 -22.28
CA ASP A 624 -14.05 9.22 -20.88
C ASP A 624 -14.00 7.80 -20.31
N ARG A 625 -14.48 6.80 -21.07
CA ARG A 625 -14.42 5.39 -20.66
C ARG A 625 -12.98 4.92 -20.44
N ARG A 626 -12.08 5.25 -21.35
CA ARG A 626 -10.66 4.86 -21.25
C ARG A 626 -9.96 5.57 -20.09
N VAL A 627 -10.24 6.85 -19.87
CA VAL A 627 -9.72 7.59 -18.70
C VAL A 627 -10.25 7.01 -17.40
N ALA A 628 -11.56 6.75 -17.32
CA ALA A 628 -12.17 6.12 -16.15
C ALA A 628 -11.59 4.72 -15.87
N TRP A 629 -11.28 3.95 -16.91
CA TRP A 629 -10.60 2.67 -16.77
C TRP A 629 -9.16 2.84 -16.27
N LEU A 630 -8.37 3.76 -16.84
CA LEU A 630 -7.00 4.05 -16.40
C LEU A 630 -6.95 4.46 -14.93
N LEU A 631 -7.91 5.27 -14.47
CA LEU A 631 -8.04 5.66 -13.06
C LEU A 631 -8.23 4.45 -12.14
N LYS A 632 -9.02 3.45 -12.56
CA LYS A 632 -9.23 2.21 -11.78
C LYS A 632 -7.99 1.32 -11.72
N GLN A 633 -7.08 1.44 -12.71
CA GLN A 633 -5.85 0.66 -12.75
C GLN A 633 -4.70 1.28 -11.94
N GLN A 634 -4.87 2.49 -11.39
CA GLN A 634 -3.83 3.12 -10.58
C GLN A 634 -3.60 2.33 -9.28
N GLY A 635 -2.35 1.95 -9.03
CA GLY A 635 -1.93 1.30 -7.81
C GLY A 635 -1.99 2.23 -6.60
N PRO A 636 -1.98 1.69 -5.37
CA PRO A 636 -2.04 2.49 -4.14
C PRO A 636 -0.80 3.37 -3.93
N ASP A 637 0.31 3.09 -4.62
CA ASP A 637 1.51 3.93 -4.62
C ASP A 637 1.48 5.02 -5.70
N GLY A 638 0.41 5.12 -6.50
CA GLY A 638 0.26 6.07 -7.60
C GLY A 638 0.80 5.60 -8.95
N SER A 639 1.45 4.43 -9.01
CA SER A 639 1.97 3.86 -10.26
C SER A 639 0.91 3.12 -11.06
N TRP A 640 1.24 2.81 -12.32
CA TRP A 640 0.50 1.83 -13.12
C TRP A 640 1.32 0.55 -13.32
N PRO A 641 0.66 -0.61 -13.51
CA PRO A 641 1.32 -1.87 -13.84
C PRO A 641 2.33 -1.72 -14.98
N SER A 642 3.45 -2.43 -14.86
CA SER A 642 4.46 -2.47 -15.93
C SER A 642 3.88 -3.12 -17.18
N ALA A 643 4.08 -2.48 -18.32
CA ALA A 643 3.73 -3.02 -19.63
C ALA A 643 4.87 -2.73 -20.63
N PRO A 644 5.02 -3.56 -21.68
CA PRO A 644 6.03 -3.35 -22.70
C PRO A 644 5.71 -2.09 -23.51
N VAL A 645 6.58 -1.09 -23.43
CA VAL A 645 6.44 0.14 -24.21
C VAL A 645 6.96 -0.10 -25.63
N TRP A 646 8.12 -0.75 -25.77
CA TRP A 646 8.67 -1.12 -27.08
C TRP A 646 9.42 -2.46 -27.01
N ARG A 647 9.74 -3.03 -28.18
CA ARG A 647 10.61 -4.18 -28.36
C ARG A 647 12.02 -3.72 -28.72
N ALA A 648 13.01 -4.28 -28.03
CA ALA A 648 14.42 -4.10 -28.29
C ALA A 648 15.03 -5.33 -28.97
N GLU A 649 16.27 -5.17 -29.45
CA GLU A 649 17.12 -6.28 -29.93
C GLU A 649 16.42 -7.19 -30.94
N GLU A 650 15.78 -6.60 -31.96
CA GLU A 650 15.09 -7.34 -33.04
C GLU A 650 13.89 -8.16 -32.57
N GLY A 651 13.18 -7.70 -31.52
CA GLY A 651 12.03 -8.40 -30.99
C GLY A 651 12.37 -9.51 -30.01
N LYS A 652 13.64 -9.61 -29.59
CA LYS A 652 14.11 -10.59 -28.59
C LYS A 652 13.87 -10.13 -27.16
N ALA A 653 13.65 -8.83 -26.95
CA ALA A 653 13.39 -8.29 -25.63
C ALA A 653 12.26 -7.26 -25.64
N TRP A 654 11.49 -7.23 -24.57
CA TRP A 654 10.45 -6.26 -24.30
C TRP A 654 10.97 -5.24 -23.30
N VAL A 655 10.73 -3.96 -23.54
CA VAL A 655 11.24 -2.88 -22.71
C VAL A 655 10.09 -2.08 -22.17
N GLY A 656 10.05 -1.95 -20.86
CA GLY A 656 9.04 -1.19 -20.14
C GLY A 656 9.43 -1.05 -18.68
N SER A 657 8.65 -0.33 -17.91
CA SER A 657 8.73 -0.35 -16.45
C SER A 657 7.46 0.27 -15.89
N PRO A 658 7.18 0.11 -14.59
CA PRO A 658 6.11 0.87 -13.96
C PRO A 658 6.31 2.38 -14.10
N ALA A 659 7.56 2.88 -14.10
CA ALA A 659 7.86 4.30 -14.32
C ALA A 659 7.48 4.74 -15.74
N MET A 660 7.85 3.97 -16.76
CA MET A 660 7.51 4.31 -18.15
C MET A 660 6.01 4.23 -18.40
N SER A 661 5.34 3.19 -17.88
CA SER A 661 3.88 3.03 -17.98
C SER A 661 3.17 4.19 -17.31
N THR A 662 3.62 4.58 -16.12
CA THR A 662 3.14 5.78 -15.42
C THR A 662 3.36 7.03 -16.27
N GLY A 663 4.53 7.24 -16.86
CA GLY A 663 4.81 8.38 -17.75
C GLY A 663 3.82 8.50 -18.92
N VAL A 664 3.54 7.41 -19.62
CA VAL A 664 2.56 7.37 -20.72
C VAL A 664 1.14 7.66 -20.23
N VAL A 665 0.74 7.12 -19.09
CA VAL A 665 -0.59 7.40 -18.51
C VAL A 665 -0.70 8.86 -18.07
N LEU A 666 0.32 9.40 -17.41
CA LEU A 666 0.35 10.82 -17.00
C LEU A 666 0.25 11.76 -18.20
N GLN A 667 0.86 11.41 -19.34
CA GLN A 667 0.67 12.17 -20.57
C GLN A 667 -0.82 12.29 -20.93
N THR A 668 -1.55 11.17 -20.83
CA THR A 668 -2.96 11.09 -21.20
C THR A 668 -3.83 11.81 -20.18
N LEU A 669 -3.67 11.52 -18.89
CA LEU A 669 -4.45 12.12 -17.81
C LEU A 669 -4.22 13.63 -17.71
N GLY A 670 -2.98 14.09 -17.84
CA GLY A 670 -2.67 15.52 -17.82
C GLY A 670 -3.23 16.27 -19.03
N ARG A 671 -3.29 15.62 -20.20
CA ARG A 671 -3.97 16.19 -21.37
C ARG A 671 -5.49 16.26 -21.15
N TYR A 672 -6.09 15.18 -20.67
CA TYR A 672 -7.51 15.11 -20.35
C TYR A 672 -7.90 16.19 -19.34
N ALA A 673 -7.19 16.27 -18.20
CA ALA A 673 -7.43 17.28 -17.18
C ALA A 673 -7.42 18.70 -17.76
N ARG A 674 -6.41 19.08 -18.56
CA ARG A 674 -6.36 20.43 -19.16
C ARG A 674 -7.52 20.71 -20.11
N LEU A 675 -7.91 19.74 -20.95
CA LEU A 675 -9.03 19.93 -21.87
C LEU A 675 -10.33 20.25 -21.14
N TYR A 676 -10.54 19.68 -19.95
CA TYR A 676 -11.78 19.84 -19.19
C TYR A 676 -11.69 20.81 -17.99
N GLU A 677 -10.49 21.24 -17.60
CA GLU A 677 -10.25 22.31 -16.61
C GLU A 677 -10.36 23.71 -17.21
N LEU A 678 -10.05 23.88 -18.50
CA LEU A 678 -10.11 25.18 -19.19
C LEU A 678 -11.52 25.56 -19.67
N ASP A 679 -12.41 24.57 -19.82
CA ASP A 679 -13.79 24.81 -20.25
C ASP A 679 -14.71 25.10 -19.05
N GLU A 680 -14.84 26.40 -18.70
CA GLU A 680 -16.08 26.86 -18.08
C GLU A 680 -17.28 26.40 -18.95
N PRO A 681 -18.44 26.06 -18.36
CA PRO A 681 -19.57 25.43 -19.06
C PRO A 681 -20.07 26.15 -20.33
N VAL A 682 -19.68 27.40 -20.55
CA VAL A 682 -20.13 28.27 -21.64
C VAL A 682 -19.46 27.93 -22.99
N GLU A 683 -18.21 27.45 -23.03
CA GLU A 683 -17.48 27.19 -24.29
C GLU A 683 -17.72 25.79 -24.88
N ARG A 684 -18.14 24.81 -24.06
CA ARG A 684 -18.49 23.45 -24.53
C ARG A 684 -19.62 23.43 -25.55
N ALA A 685 -20.56 24.37 -25.45
CA ALA A 685 -21.65 24.50 -26.41
C ALA A 685 -21.17 24.98 -27.79
N GLN A 686 -20.06 25.72 -27.86
CA GLN A 686 -19.54 26.24 -29.13
C GLN A 686 -18.63 25.22 -29.83
N HIS A 687 -17.82 24.47 -29.09
CA HIS A 687 -16.94 23.45 -29.67
C HIS A 687 -17.69 22.19 -30.15
N ALA A 688 -18.82 21.83 -29.53
CA ALA A 688 -19.64 20.71 -29.99
C ALA A 688 -20.31 20.98 -31.37
N THR A 689 -20.58 22.23 -31.71
CA THR A 689 -21.23 22.62 -32.98
C THR A 689 -20.32 22.73 -34.20
N ILE A 690 -19.00 22.67 -34.04
CA ILE A 690 -18.05 22.75 -35.18
C ILE A 690 -17.69 21.34 -35.72
N GLY A 691 -18.34 20.30 -35.19
CA GLY A 691 -18.07 18.89 -35.51
C GLY A 691 -19.13 18.14 -36.31
N GLU A 692 -20.22 18.79 -36.76
CA GLU A 692 -21.22 18.21 -37.67
C GLU A 692 -20.96 18.60 -39.14
#